data_AF-A0A1B0GQP4-F1
#
_entry.id   AF-A0A1B0GQP4-F1
#
_cell.length_a   1.000
_cell.length_b   1.000
_cell.length_c   1.000
_cell.angle_alpha   90.00
_cell.angle_beta   90.00
_cell.angle_gamma   90.00
#
_symmetry.space_group_name_H-M   'P 1'
#
loop_
_entity.id
_entity.type
_entity.pdbx_description
1 polymer ?
#
loop_
_entity_poly.entity_id
_entity_poly.type
_entity_poly.pdbx_seq_one_letter_code
_entity_poly.pdbx_strand_id
1 'polypeptide(L)'
;MIIVTNPGNPYGLALLTAGKFAKKPVKVEQIGNNDAQLKPPKHLPLVRLQSGQEIFGIEASLRYLLGESVEHSLKEQELTEWLLTHFIPILNQLVLSGNRRDASQATKLAGFTKKLDDLLKEGDFLSGNSPSTPDFILWSHLAVEGALKEVSTAENLCKWHKNFSSRSEAQEALSDFKDLNFLSLQNSNRFGALAPSTAPSSSIDESPTADVISAEEIASAREGFTFQDIPQAKEARTVLPKAGERNILITSALPYEICDKYFEIHNSIYRWFGIGFDYFGRTTTPEQTQIVQQMFHELFEAGFVETESVAQLLCQKCQRYLADRFVEGVCPHPGCGYEDARGDQCDSCGKLVNATELIKPRCKLCNTTPVVRDSSQFFINLPKIEPKLREWFASVESGWTHNARVITKSWLREGLRSRCITRDLKWGIPVPKPGFESKVFYVWFDAPIGYVSITSKYTKEWRQWWQPNDDVNVALYQFMAKDNVPFHSVMFPATLLGINKGYTLVSHIMATEYLNYEDGKFSKSRGIGVFGNDAQGQDSSFSWNDLEARNNSELLNNLGNFINRALVFCEKNFGAIIPQMVLQEEDFVLLAQTNREFREYVACMEKAKMRDGIKHILAISRHGNQFMQVTQPWVLLKGTDDQKARAGTVIGLDPRVKMWLKPGHKIGKPEPLFVKIEQGRIEELKKKYAGQQQVASGQAPPKVSEALPKLSLKDLEEAIVKQGEKVRQLKATAEKAIWQPEVEKLLTLKKQLAELTGQPVAPAKDKKKKK
;
A
#
# COMPACT_ATOMS: atom_id res chain seq x y z
N MET A 1 4.24 -30.57 32.90
CA MET A 1 4.66 -30.01 31.59
C MET A 1 5.65 -28.88 31.83
N ILE A 2 6.37 -28.44 30.80
CA ILE A 2 7.26 -27.27 30.88
C ILE A 2 6.74 -26.22 29.90
N ILE A 3 6.48 -25.00 30.39
CA ILE A 3 6.23 -23.82 29.57
C ILE A 3 7.59 -23.18 29.33
N VAL A 4 8.05 -23.21 28.09
CA VAL A 4 9.30 -22.59 27.68
C VAL A 4 8.96 -21.20 27.13
N THR A 5 9.54 -20.15 27.70
CA THR A 5 9.19 -18.76 27.39
C THR A 5 10.41 -17.86 27.59
N ASN A 6 10.34 -16.63 27.10
CA ASN A 6 11.29 -15.56 27.40
C ASN A 6 10.76 -14.64 28.53
N PRO A 7 11.67 -13.97 29.27
CA PRO A 7 11.29 -13.09 30.38
C PRO A 7 10.28 -12.02 29.98
N GLY A 8 9.33 -11.75 30.86
CA GLY A 8 8.28 -10.75 30.64
C GLY A 8 7.25 -11.07 29.54
N ASN A 9 7.34 -12.18 28.79
CA ASN A 9 6.38 -12.46 27.69
C ASN A 9 4.95 -12.73 28.20
N PRO A 10 3.93 -11.90 27.87
CA PRO A 10 2.57 -12.08 28.36
C PRO A 10 1.86 -13.34 27.82
N TYR A 11 2.29 -13.94 26.71
CA TYR A 11 1.79 -15.26 26.33
C TYR A 11 2.31 -16.37 27.27
N GLY A 12 3.51 -16.23 27.81
CA GLY A 12 4.05 -17.13 28.84
C GLY A 12 3.23 -17.03 30.14
N LEU A 13 2.87 -15.81 30.54
CA LEU A 13 1.96 -15.54 31.66
C LEU A 13 0.56 -16.15 31.43
N ALA A 14 -0.01 -16.02 30.22
CA ALA A 14 -1.30 -16.62 29.87
C ALA A 14 -1.29 -18.14 30.07
N LEU A 15 -0.25 -18.83 29.58
CA LEU A 15 -0.09 -20.28 29.73
C LEU A 15 0.09 -20.70 31.20
N LEU A 16 0.86 -19.94 31.99
CA LEU A 16 1.06 -20.24 33.40
C LEU A 16 -0.25 -20.12 34.20
N THR A 17 -1.00 -19.06 33.94
CA THR A 17 -2.29 -18.79 34.60
C THR A 17 -3.34 -19.83 34.22
N ALA A 18 -3.43 -20.20 32.93
CA ALA A 18 -4.29 -21.29 32.46
C ALA A 18 -3.89 -22.65 33.06
N GLY A 19 -2.59 -22.93 33.20
CA GLY A 19 -2.10 -24.14 33.84
C GLY A 19 -2.48 -24.26 35.32
N LYS A 20 -2.34 -23.15 36.08
CA LYS A 20 -2.79 -23.05 37.48
C LYS A 20 -4.32 -23.18 37.60
N PHE A 21 -5.09 -22.49 36.77
CA PHE A 21 -6.55 -22.57 36.71
C PHE A 21 -7.04 -24.01 36.42
N ALA A 22 -6.44 -24.68 35.44
CA ALA A 22 -6.73 -26.09 35.13
C ALA A 22 -6.14 -27.09 36.15
N LYS A 23 -5.48 -26.62 37.22
CA LYS A 23 -4.81 -27.41 38.26
C LYS A 23 -3.80 -28.42 37.70
N LYS A 24 -3.17 -28.12 36.55
CA LYS A 24 -2.18 -28.99 35.91
C LYS A 24 -0.77 -28.62 36.37
N PRO A 25 0.10 -29.59 36.72
CA PRO A 25 1.47 -29.31 37.13
C PRO A 25 2.32 -28.80 35.95
N VAL A 26 2.56 -27.49 35.96
CA VAL A 26 3.40 -26.76 35.01
C VAL A 26 4.65 -26.21 35.71
N LYS A 27 5.80 -26.30 35.02
CA LYS A 27 7.03 -25.57 35.37
C LYS A 27 7.30 -24.52 34.29
N VAL A 28 7.94 -23.42 34.64
CA VAL A 28 8.38 -22.39 33.68
C VAL A 28 9.89 -22.51 33.46
N GLU A 29 10.30 -22.51 32.21
CA GLU A 29 11.69 -22.47 31.76
C GLU A 29 11.90 -21.16 30.99
N GLN A 30 12.83 -20.32 31.46
CA GLN A 30 13.11 -19.00 30.89
C GLN A 30 14.35 -19.06 29.99
N ILE A 31 14.19 -18.84 28.69
CA ILE A 31 15.28 -18.83 27.70
C ILE A 31 15.18 -17.63 26.76
N GLY A 32 16.30 -17.25 26.13
CA GLY A 32 16.32 -16.16 25.15
C GLY A 32 15.78 -16.58 23.77
N ASN A 33 15.30 -15.62 22.98
CA ASN A 33 14.80 -15.87 21.60
C ASN A 33 15.85 -16.51 20.68
N ASN A 34 17.14 -16.34 21.00
CA ASN A 34 18.28 -16.86 20.24
C ASN A 34 18.92 -18.13 20.84
N ASP A 35 18.37 -18.67 21.94
CA ASP A 35 18.95 -19.82 22.65
C ASP A 35 19.18 -21.02 21.70
N ALA A 36 20.31 -21.71 21.87
CA ALA A 36 20.68 -22.85 21.04
C ALA A 36 19.73 -24.06 21.19
N GLN A 37 18.96 -24.10 22.28
CA GLN A 37 17.94 -25.12 22.54
C GLN A 37 16.68 -24.94 21.66
N LEU A 38 16.47 -23.76 21.06
CA LEU A 38 15.33 -23.48 20.18
C LEU A 38 15.57 -24.04 18.77
N LYS A 39 14.93 -25.18 18.48
CA LYS A 39 14.82 -25.74 17.14
C LYS A 39 13.90 -24.87 16.25
N PRO A 40 14.14 -24.77 14.93
CA PRO A 40 13.21 -24.12 14.02
C PRO A 40 11.83 -24.81 14.03
N PRO A 41 10.72 -24.06 13.99
CA PRO A 41 10.65 -22.60 13.95
C PRO A 41 10.82 -21.97 15.35
N LYS A 42 11.73 -21.00 15.47
CA LYS A 42 12.09 -20.36 16.76
C LYS A 42 10.98 -19.42 17.25
N HIS A 43 10.01 -19.96 18.00
CA HIS A 43 8.93 -19.19 18.60
C HIS A 43 8.79 -19.47 20.09
N LEU A 44 8.56 -18.41 20.87
CA LEU A 44 8.26 -18.45 22.29
C LEU A 44 6.93 -17.73 22.57
N PRO A 45 6.10 -18.21 23.50
CA PRO A 45 6.29 -19.43 24.30
C PRO A 45 5.90 -20.71 23.56
N LEU A 46 6.39 -21.85 24.05
CA LEU A 46 5.93 -23.19 23.67
C LEU A 46 5.67 -24.06 24.91
N VAL A 47 4.88 -25.12 24.75
CA VAL A 47 4.61 -26.10 25.82
C VAL A 47 5.24 -27.44 25.47
N ARG A 48 6.20 -27.89 26.30
CA ARG A 48 6.84 -29.20 26.21
C ARG A 48 6.13 -30.22 27.10
N LEU A 49 5.67 -31.29 26.46
CA LEU A 49 4.94 -32.40 27.09
C LEU A 49 5.92 -33.43 27.68
N GLN A 50 5.42 -34.28 28.58
CA GLN A 50 6.21 -35.39 29.15
C GLN A 50 6.64 -36.43 28.09
N SER A 51 5.93 -36.51 26.96
CA SER A 51 6.29 -37.31 25.79
C SER A 51 7.47 -36.77 24.97
N GLY A 52 8.00 -35.58 25.32
CA GLY A 52 9.02 -34.88 24.52
C GLY A 52 8.46 -34.12 23.32
N GLN A 53 7.15 -34.15 23.07
CA GLN A 53 6.48 -33.33 22.05
C GLN A 53 6.36 -31.87 22.50
N GLU A 54 6.36 -30.95 21.55
CA GLU A 54 6.29 -29.50 21.78
C GLU A 54 5.10 -28.88 21.03
N ILE A 55 4.32 -28.02 21.69
CA ILE A 55 3.20 -27.26 21.12
C ILE A 55 3.63 -25.80 20.99
N PHE A 56 3.73 -25.31 19.76
CA PHE A 56 4.25 -23.96 19.44
C PHE A 56 3.16 -22.87 19.25
N GLY A 57 1.88 -23.25 19.22
CA GLY A 57 0.77 -22.32 19.01
C GLY A 57 0.08 -21.95 20.32
N ILE A 58 0.03 -20.66 20.67
CA ILE A 58 -0.57 -20.16 21.92
C ILE A 58 -2.00 -20.71 22.17
N GLU A 59 -2.86 -20.66 21.15
CA GLU A 59 -4.23 -21.19 21.18
C GLU A 59 -4.25 -22.71 21.45
N ALA A 60 -3.46 -23.50 20.71
CA ALA A 60 -3.36 -24.94 20.89
C ALA A 60 -2.82 -25.32 22.28
N SER A 61 -1.83 -24.56 22.77
CA SER A 61 -1.25 -24.72 24.10
C SER A 61 -2.25 -24.39 25.22
N LEU A 62 -3.04 -23.31 25.06
CA LEU A 62 -4.10 -22.96 26.02
C LEU A 62 -5.20 -24.03 26.06
N ARG A 63 -5.73 -24.45 24.91
CA ARG A 63 -6.73 -25.55 24.83
C ARG A 63 -6.23 -26.83 25.48
N TYR A 64 -4.99 -27.22 25.20
CA TYR A 64 -4.36 -28.39 25.82
C TYR A 64 -4.25 -28.26 27.34
N LEU A 65 -3.92 -27.07 27.85
CA LEU A 65 -3.86 -26.79 29.28
C LEU A 65 -5.25 -26.77 29.93
N LEU A 66 -6.26 -26.13 29.31
CA LEU A 66 -7.63 -26.09 29.82
C LEU A 66 -8.33 -27.46 29.74
N GLY A 67 -7.87 -28.36 28.86
CA GLY A 67 -8.39 -29.73 28.74
C GLY A 67 -9.68 -29.81 27.93
N GLU A 68 -9.90 -28.82 27.06
CA GLU A 68 -11.13 -28.65 26.28
C GLU A 68 -11.20 -29.67 25.13
N SER A 69 -12.30 -30.41 25.06
CA SER A 69 -12.49 -31.51 24.12
C SER A 69 -13.20 -31.06 22.83
N VAL A 70 -12.41 -30.68 21.81
CA VAL A 70 -12.71 -30.64 20.35
C VAL A 70 -13.91 -29.80 19.86
N GLU A 71 -15.03 -29.69 20.57
CA GLU A 71 -16.17 -28.83 20.27
C GLU A 71 -16.09 -27.51 21.04
N HIS A 72 -15.21 -26.61 20.57
CA HIS A 72 -15.23 -25.22 21.03
C HIS A 72 -16.41 -24.48 20.39
N SER A 73 -16.97 -23.49 21.10
CA SER A 73 -17.91 -22.58 20.45
C SER A 73 -17.19 -21.79 19.35
N LEU A 74 -17.81 -21.67 18.17
CA LEU A 74 -17.26 -20.88 17.05
C LEU A 74 -16.91 -19.45 17.51
N LYS A 75 -17.73 -18.87 18.40
CA LYS A 75 -17.53 -17.57 19.05
C LYS A 75 -16.19 -17.46 19.80
N GLU A 76 -15.76 -18.51 20.51
CA GLU A 76 -14.47 -18.51 21.21
C GLU A 76 -13.29 -18.55 20.22
N GLN A 77 -13.40 -19.34 19.15
CA GLN A 77 -12.38 -19.44 18.11
C GLN A 77 -12.23 -18.11 17.35
N GLU A 78 -13.35 -17.54 16.88
CA GLU A 78 -13.40 -16.24 16.21
C GLU A 78 -12.84 -15.12 17.09
N LEU A 79 -13.18 -15.11 18.39
CA LEU A 79 -12.69 -14.08 19.31
C LEU A 79 -11.20 -14.26 19.64
N THR A 80 -10.72 -15.50 19.79
CA THR A 80 -9.30 -15.81 19.99
C THR A 80 -8.48 -15.34 18.80
N GLU A 81 -8.86 -15.73 17.58
CA GLU A 81 -8.12 -15.35 16.38
C GLU A 81 -8.20 -13.83 16.15
N TRP A 82 -9.35 -13.20 16.39
CA TRP A 82 -9.48 -11.73 16.32
C TRP A 82 -8.62 -11.00 17.34
N LEU A 83 -8.51 -11.49 18.59
CA LEU A 83 -7.60 -10.93 19.59
C LEU A 83 -6.15 -11.01 19.14
N LEU A 84 -5.72 -12.17 18.64
CA LEU A 84 -4.34 -12.44 18.21
C LEU A 84 -3.95 -11.68 16.93
N THR A 85 -4.87 -11.48 16.00
CA THR A 85 -4.60 -10.88 14.68
C THR A 85 -4.92 -9.38 14.58
N HIS A 86 -5.83 -8.86 15.41
CA HIS A 86 -6.30 -7.47 15.32
C HIS A 86 -6.07 -6.67 16.60
N PHE A 87 -6.49 -7.18 17.77
CA PHE A 87 -6.46 -6.39 19.00
C PHE A 87 -5.05 -6.24 19.59
N ILE A 88 -4.39 -7.36 19.88
CA ILE A 88 -3.07 -7.38 20.53
C ILE A 88 -2.00 -6.64 19.70
N PRO A 89 -1.90 -6.82 18.37
CA PRO A 89 -0.91 -6.09 17.57
C PRO A 89 -1.06 -4.56 17.70
N ILE A 90 -2.29 -4.04 17.72
CA ILE A 90 -2.56 -2.59 17.85
C ILE A 90 -2.30 -2.12 19.29
N LEU A 91 -2.74 -2.88 20.30
CA LEU A 91 -2.46 -2.59 21.71
C LEU A 91 -0.94 -2.49 21.96
N ASN A 92 -0.19 -3.51 21.55
CA ASN A 92 1.26 -3.56 21.69
C ASN A 92 1.92 -2.38 20.97
N GLN A 93 1.51 -2.08 19.72
CA GLN A 93 2.04 -0.93 18.98
C GLN A 93 1.82 0.39 19.72
N LEU A 94 0.63 0.63 20.27
CA LEU A 94 0.29 1.90 20.91
C LEU A 94 1.01 2.10 22.25
N VAL A 95 1.09 1.07 23.10
CA VAL A 95 1.85 1.11 24.36
C VAL A 95 3.33 1.38 24.08
N LEU A 96 3.91 0.73 23.07
CA LEU A 96 5.31 0.90 22.68
C LEU A 96 5.60 2.24 21.97
N SER A 97 4.58 2.91 21.40
CA SER A 97 4.77 4.16 20.65
C SER A 97 4.91 5.40 21.53
N GLY A 98 4.42 5.37 22.77
CA GLY A 98 4.49 6.49 23.72
C GLY A 98 4.01 7.82 23.12
N ASN A 99 4.90 8.81 23.05
CA ASN A 99 4.60 10.14 22.49
C ASN A 99 4.50 10.17 20.95
N ARG A 100 4.82 9.08 20.23
CA ARG A 100 4.71 8.96 18.76
C ARG A 100 3.44 8.19 18.33
N ARG A 101 2.34 8.37 19.07
CA ARG A 101 1.07 7.67 18.86
C ARG A 101 0.44 7.97 17.49
N ASP A 102 0.07 6.91 16.78
CA ASP A 102 -0.74 6.99 15.56
C ASP A 102 -2.23 7.15 15.92
N ALA A 103 -2.83 8.27 15.52
CA ALA A 103 -4.23 8.58 15.78
C ALA A 103 -5.22 7.62 15.09
N SER A 104 -4.86 7.04 13.93
CA SER A 104 -5.69 6.02 13.26
C SER A 104 -5.70 4.73 14.07
N GLN A 105 -4.55 4.29 14.57
CA GLN A 105 -4.46 3.10 15.42
C GLN A 105 -5.14 3.30 16.77
N ALA A 106 -4.99 4.47 17.39
CA ALA A 106 -5.73 4.81 18.62
C ALA A 106 -7.25 4.79 18.39
N THR A 107 -7.73 5.27 17.24
CA THR A 107 -9.15 5.20 16.86
C THR A 107 -9.63 3.76 16.68
N LYS A 108 -8.81 2.91 16.02
CA LYS A 108 -9.11 1.48 15.86
C LYS A 108 -9.14 0.74 17.19
N LEU A 109 -8.17 1.00 18.07
CA LEU A 109 -8.15 0.43 19.42
C LEU A 109 -9.40 0.84 20.20
N ALA A 110 -9.80 2.12 20.17
CA ALA A 110 -11.04 2.56 20.84
C ALA A 110 -12.28 1.81 20.34
N GLY A 111 -12.40 1.57 19.03
CA GLY A 111 -13.48 0.76 18.45
C GLY A 111 -13.44 -0.72 18.89
N PHE A 112 -12.25 -1.30 18.98
CA PHE A 112 -12.05 -2.69 19.41
C PHE A 112 -12.26 -2.87 20.92
N THR A 113 -11.76 -1.93 21.73
CA THR A 113 -12.01 -1.82 23.17
C THR A 113 -13.49 -1.69 23.46
N LYS A 114 -14.24 -0.91 22.67
CA LYS A 114 -15.70 -0.88 22.79
C LYS A 114 -16.34 -2.25 22.52
N LYS A 115 -15.93 -2.97 21.48
CA LYS A 115 -16.42 -4.34 21.20
C LYS A 115 -16.19 -5.28 22.39
N LEU A 116 -15.04 -5.18 23.06
CA LEU A 116 -14.74 -5.99 24.25
C LEU A 116 -15.57 -5.56 25.48
N ASP A 117 -15.80 -4.26 25.67
CA ASP A 117 -16.64 -3.73 26.75
C ASP A 117 -18.12 -4.13 26.58
N ASP A 118 -18.63 -4.03 25.34
CA ASP A 118 -19.99 -4.45 24.98
C ASP A 118 -20.19 -5.97 25.21
N LEU A 119 -19.17 -6.82 24.96
CA LEU A 119 -19.22 -8.26 25.27
C LEU A 119 -19.25 -8.54 26.78
N LEU A 120 -18.46 -7.79 27.57
CA LEU A 120 -18.36 -7.92 29.02
C LEU A 120 -19.51 -7.23 29.79
N LYS A 121 -20.44 -6.62 29.07
CA LYS A 121 -21.70 -6.09 29.61
C LYS A 121 -22.75 -7.19 29.82
N GLU A 122 -22.66 -8.29 29.06
CA GLU A 122 -23.66 -9.38 29.03
C GLU A 122 -23.22 -10.65 29.79
N GLY A 123 -21.96 -10.74 30.23
CA GLY A 123 -21.45 -11.91 30.96
C GLY A 123 -20.12 -11.65 31.69
N ASP A 124 -19.77 -12.55 32.61
CA ASP A 124 -18.57 -12.43 33.47
C ASP A 124 -17.25 -12.72 32.74
N PHE A 125 -17.29 -13.39 31.57
CA PHE A 125 -16.13 -13.71 30.72
C PHE A 125 -16.46 -13.54 29.24
N LEU A 126 -15.42 -13.44 28.40
CA LEU A 126 -15.54 -13.06 26.99
C LEU A 126 -16.36 -14.03 26.12
N SER A 127 -16.33 -15.33 26.44
CA SER A 127 -16.99 -16.39 25.67
C SER A 127 -18.19 -17.03 26.38
N GLY A 128 -18.37 -16.82 27.70
CA GLY A 128 -19.39 -17.47 28.51
C GLY A 128 -19.24 -17.23 30.02
N ASN A 129 -19.57 -18.24 30.82
CA ASN A 129 -19.62 -18.15 32.29
C ASN A 129 -18.32 -18.61 33.00
N SER A 130 -17.28 -18.94 32.25
CA SER A 130 -15.98 -19.39 32.78
C SER A 130 -14.82 -18.81 31.97
N PRO A 131 -13.63 -18.61 32.57
CA PRO A 131 -12.41 -18.26 31.83
C PRO A 131 -12.14 -19.24 30.69
N SER A 132 -11.85 -18.68 29.51
CA SER A 132 -11.59 -19.42 28.27
C SER A 132 -10.34 -18.90 27.57
N THR A 133 -9.94 -19.52 26.45
CA THR A 133 -8.75 -19.11 25.66
C THR A 133 -8.61 -17.59 25.47
N PRO A 134 -9.64 -16.83 25.01
CA PRO A 134 -9.52 -15.37 24.83
C PRO A 134 -9.34 -14.59 26.14
N ASP A 135 -9.87 -15.07 27.28
CA ASP A 135 -9.76 -14.39 28.57
C ASP A 135 -8.32 -14.37 29.08
N PHE A 136 -7.63 -15.53 29.06
CA PHE A 136 -6.22 -15.63 29.46
C PHE A 136 -5.31 -14.79 28.56
N ILE A 137 -5.61 -14.75 27.25
CA ILE A 137 -4.89 -13.96 26.25
C ILE A 137 -5.05 -12.45 26.51
N LEU A 138 -6.29 -11.98 26.71
CA LEU A 138 -6.56 -10.55 26.93
C LEU A 138 -6.02 -10.08 28.28
N TRP A 139 -6.26 -10.84 29.35
CA TRP A 139 -5.85 -10.46 30.70
C TRP A 139 -4.32 -10.33 30.79
N SER A 140 -3.57 -11.30 30.25
CA SER A 140 -2.11 -11.29 30.36
C SER A 140 -1.45 -10.11 29.64
N HIS A 141 -2.06 -9.60 28.57
CA HIS A 141 -1.59 -8.41 27.86
C HIS A 141 -1.95 -7.11 28.58
N LEU A 142 -3.14 -7.03 29.20
CA LEU A 142 -3.55 -5.87 30.00
C LEU A 142 -2.84 -5.79 31.36
N ALA A 143 -2.33 -6.92 31.87
CA ALA A 143 -1.51 -6.99 33.08
C ALA A 143 -0.10 -6.38 32.92
N VAL A 144 0.36 -6.12 31.69
CA VAL A 144 1.65 -5.46 31.42
C VAL A 144 1.56 -3.96 31.73
N GLU A 145 2.63 -3.39 32.29
CA GLU A 145 2.68 -1.97 32.64
C GLU A 145 2.30 -1.06 31.46
N GLY A 146 1.30 -0.20 31.69
CA GLY A 146 0.81 0.77 30.71
C GLY A 146 -0.35 0.27 29.83
N ALA A 147 -0.47 -1.03 29.58
CA ALA A 147 -1.48 -1.57 28.65
C ALA A 147 -2.92 -1.27 29.08
N LEU A 148 -3.25 -1.40 30.37
CA LEU A 148 -4.56 -1.07 30.91
C LEU A 148 -4.96 0.42 30.72
N LYS A 149 -3.98 1.34 30.58
CA LYS A 149 -4.26 2.78 30.37
C LYS A 149 -4.83 3.04 28.98
N GLU A 150 -4.44 2.26 27.97
CA GLU A 150 -4.93 2.39 26.60
C GLU A 150 -6.41 2.04 26.46
N VAL A 151 -6.94 1.22 27.39
CA VAL A 151 -8.33 0.74 27.38
C VAL A 151 -9.17 1.31 28.54
N SER A 152 -8.64 2.30 29.27
CA SER A 152 -9.24 2.84 30.49
C SER A 152 -10.62 3.51 30.33
N THR A 153 -11.07 3.74 29.10
CA THR A 153 -12.41 4.25 28.76
C THR A 153 -13.51 3.18 28.78
N ALA A 154 -13.15 1.90 28.92
CA ALA A 154 -14.07 0.76 28.98
C ALA A 154 -14.26 0.29 30.44
N GLU A 155 -15.38 0.67 31.06
CA GLU A 155 -15.67 0.42 32.47
C GLU A 155 -15.87 -1.07 32.79
N ASN A 156 -16.58 -1.81 31.94
CA ASN A 156 -16.85 -3.24 32.11
C ASN A 156 -15.55 -4.04 31.93
N LEU A 157 -14.74 -3.67 30.94
CA LEU A 157 -13.41 -4.27 30.71
C LEU A 157 -12.45 -4.00 31.88
N CYS A 158 -12.42 -2.79 32.43
CA CYS A 158 -11.59 -2.48 33.60
C CYS A 158 -12.05 -3.23 34.86
N LYS A 159 -13.38 -3.36 35.06
CA LYS A 159 -13.97 -4.15 36.15
C LYS A 159 -13.64 -5.64 36.00
N TRP A 160 -13.80 -6.20 34.80
CA TRP A 160 -13.42 -7.57 34.47
C TRP A 160 -11.94 -7.82 34.73
N HIS A 161 -11.05 -6.94 34.26
CA HIS A 161 -9.60 -7.08 34.45
C HIS A 161 -9.24 -7.11 35.95
N LYS A 162 -9.88 -6.25 36.77
CA LYS A 162 -9.70 -6.24 38.22
C LYS A 162 -10.19 -7.54 38.87
N ASN A 163 -11.37 -8.02 38.47
CA ASN A 163 -11.92 -9.28 38.97
C ASN A 163 -11.03 -10.48 38.61
N PHE A 164 -10.59 -10.58 37.35
CA PHE A 164 -9.69 -11.64 36.88
C PHE A 164 -8.35 -11.59 37.61
N SER A 165 -7.78 -10.40 37.80
CA SER A 165 -6.53 -10.20 38.55
C SER A 165 -6.66 -10.57 40.03
N SER A 166 -7.86 -10.48 40.63
CA SER A 166 -8.09 -10.83 42.04
C SER A 166 -8.13 -12.33 42.33
N ARG A 167 -8.13 -13.17 41.29
CA ARG A 167 -8.14 -14.62 41.42
C ARG A 167 -6.81 -15.18 41.94
N SER A 168 -6.85 -16.24 42.74
CA SER A 168 -5.64 -16.85 43.30
C SER A 168 -4.68 -17.35 42.22
N GLU A 169 -5.22 -17.93 41.13
CA GLU A 169 -4.40 -18.48 40.05
C GLU A 169 -3.66 -17.38 39.26
N ALA A 170 -4.27 -16.18 39.18
CA ALA A 170 -3.67 -15.00 38.56
C ALA A 170 -2.62 -14.35 39.47
N GLN A 171 -2.90 -14.22 40.77
CA GLN A 171 -1.94 -13.69 41.76
C GLN A 171 -0.69 -14.57 41.87
N GLU A 172 -0.85 -15.90 41.93
CA GLU A 172 0.29 -16.82 41.93
C GLU A 172 1.07 -16.79 40.60
N ALA A 173 0.39 -16.67 39.46
CA ALA A 173 1.08 -16.55 38.17
C ALA A 173 1.91 -15.25 38.09
N LEU A 174 1.41 -14.15 38.65
CA LEU A 174 2.15 -12.89 38.74
C LEU A 174 3.32 -12.94 39.74
N SER A 175 3.24 -13.72 40.83
CA SER A 175 4.40 -13.90 41.72
C SER A 175 5.50 -14.77 41.09
N ASP A 176 5.09 -15.75 40.28
CA ASP A 176 5.99 -16.66 39.58
C ASP A 176 6.61 -16.04 38.30
N PHE A 177 6.02 -14.95 37.77
CA PHE A 177 6.38 -14.35 36.49
C PHE A 177 6.81 -12.88 36.61
N LYS A 178 8.11 -12.65 36.69
CA LYS A 178 8.73 -11.33 36.90
C LYS A 178 8.84 -10.51 35.59
N ASP A 179 9.13 -9.22 35.76
CA ASP A 179 9.55 -8.28 34.72
C ASP A 179 8.51 -7.94 33.62
N LEU A 180 7.24 -7.79 34.00
CA LEU A 180 6.12 -7.33 33.15
C LEU A 180 6.11 -5.81 32.89
N ASN A 181 7.21 -5.29 32.32
CA ASN A 181 7.37 -3.88 31.94
C ASN A 181 6.92 -3.64 30.48
N PHE A 182 6.90 -2.38 30.00
CA PHE A 182 6.40 -2.06 28.65
C PHE A 182 7.12 -2.81 27.50
N LEU A 183 8.39 -3.21 27.65
CA LEU A 183 9.13 -3.98 26.63
C LEU A 183 8.61 -5.42 26.50
N SER A 184 7.91 -5.95 27.50
CA SER A 184 7.22 -7.25 27.46
C SER A 184 6.30 -7.43 26.25
N LEU A 185 5.72 -6.34 25.74
CA LEU A 185 4.84 -6.36 24.56
C LEU A 185 5.60 -6.53 23.23
N GLN A 186 6.92 -6.31 23.23
CA GLN A 186 7.77 -6.71 22.10
C GLN A 186 7.96 -8.23 22.08
N ASN A 187 8.03 -8.85 23.25
CA ASN A 187 8.23 -10.30 23.42
C ASN A 187 7.01 -11.15 23.01
N SER A 188 5.79 -10.58 22.98
CA SER A 188 4.59 -11.28 22.47
C SER A 188 4.27 -11.03 21.00
N ASN A 189 5.20 -10.48 20.20
CA ASN A 189 4.93 -10.28 18.78
C ASN A 189 5.13 -11.58 17.97
N ARG A 190 4.01 -12.26 17.63
CA ARG A 190 3.95 -13.61 17.03
C ARG A 190 4.73 -13.77 15.71
N PHE A 191 5.10 -12.66 15.06
CA PHE A 191 5.86 -12.61 13.80
C PHE A 191 7.21 -11.85 13.90
N GLY A 192 7.69 -11.61 15.13
CA GLY A 192 8.80 -10.69 15.37
C GLY A 192 8.36 -9.23 15.18
N ALA A 193 9.17 -8.30 15.67
CA ALA A 193 8.83 -6.89 15.56
C ALA A 193 9.01 -6.39 14.11
N LEU A 194 7.91 -5.91 13.51
CA LEU A 194 7.98 -4.64 12.77
C LEU A 194 8.37 -3.57 13.79
N ALA A 195 9.66 -3.44 14.06
CA ALA A 195 10.17 -2.49 15.03
C ALA A 195 9.77 -1.06 14.59
N PRO A 196 9.14 -0.26 15.47
CA PRO A 196 9.14 1.17 15.28
C PRO A 196 10.59 1.63 15.24
N SER A 197 10.96 2.49 14.28
CA SER A 197 12.31 3.06 14.24
C SER A 197 12.50 4.06 15.39
N THR A 198 12.83 3.54 16.56
CA THR A 198 13.56 4.25 17.61
C THR A 198 15.03 4.14 17.29
N ALA A 199 15.70 5.27 17.08
CA ALA A 199 17.15 5.31 16.92
C ALA A 199 17.82 4.65 18.13
N PRO A 200 18.91 3.89 17.96
CA PRO A 200 19.57 3.24 19.09
C PRO A 200 20.18 4.29 20.02
N SER A 201 19.69 4.36 21.25
CA SER A 201 20.50 4.86 22.36
C SER A 201 21.51 3.78 22.71
N SER A 202 22.79 4.11 22.64
CA SER A 202 23.91 3.19 22.83
C SER A 202 23.97 2.58 24.24
N SER A 203 23.95 1.25 24.31
CA SER A 203 24.65 0.48 25.34
C SER A 203 25.37 -0.67 24.64
N ILE A 204 26.69 -0.73 24.81
CA ILE A 204 27.59 -1.68 24.16
C ILE A 204 27.43 -3.04 24.85
N ASP A 205 27.24 -4.10 24.06
CA ASP A 205 27.64 -5.47 24.41
C ASP A 205 27.94 -6.25 23.12
N GLU A 206 29.02 -7.03 23.11
CA GLU A 206 29.68 -7.46 21.88
C GLU A 206 29.22 -8.84 21.37
N SER A 207 28.83 -8.91 20.09
CA SER A 207 29.15 -10.06 19.23
C SER A 207 29.11 -9.69 17.73
N PRO A 208 29.99 -10.24 16.86
CA PRO A 208 30.05 -9.93 15.43
C PRO A 208 29.15 -10.88 14.59
N THR A 209 28.76 -10.62 13.34
CA THR A 209 29.03 -9.52 12.38
C THR A 209 27.93 -9.54 11.30
N ALA A 210 27.35 -8.37 10.97
CA ALA A 210 26.65 -8.12 9.70
C ALA A 210 26.72 -6.61 9.31
N ASP A 211 26.56 -5.72 10.30
CA ASP A 211 26.67 -4.26 10.12
C ASP A 211 28.13 -3.73 10.20
N VAL A 212 29.09 -4.56 10.59
CA VAL A 212 30.51 -4.18 10.54
C VAL A 212 30.99 -4.28 9.09
N ILE A 213 31.57 -3.19 8.58
CA ILE A 213 32.27 -3.19 7.30
C ILE A 213 33.56 -4.00 7.46
N SER A 214 33.83 -4.91 6.53
CA SER A 214 35.02 -5.75 6.61
C SER A 214 36.30 -4.98 6.23
N ALA A 215 37.46 -5.47 6.68
CA ALA A 215 38.75 -4.86 6.32
C ALA A 215 38.98 -4.88 4.81
N GLU A 216 38.49 -5.90 4.11
CA GLU A 216 38.53 -6.03 2.65
C GLU A 216 37.65 -4.98 1.95
N GLU A 217 36.47 -4.67 2.50
CA GLU A 217 35.61 -3.60 1.98
C GLU A 217 36.25 -2.21 2.16
N ILE A 218 36.92 -1.95 3.30
CA ILE A 218 37.68 -0.72 3.56
C ILE A 218 38.88 -0.62 2.60
N ALA A 219 39.62 -1.71 2.40
CA ALA A 219 40.73 -1.76 1.44
C ALA A 219 40.25 -1.52 0.01
N SER A 220 39.16 -2.17 -0.41
CA SER A 220 38.55 -1.96 -1.73
C SER A 220 38.04 -0.52 -1.94
N ALA A 221 37.48 0.11 -0.90
CA ALA A 221 37.11 1.53 -0.96
C ALA A 221 38.32 2.45 -1.06
N ARG A 222 39.44 2.11 -0.41
CA ARG A 222 40.71 2.85 -0.46
C ARG A 222 41.39 2.75 -1.83
N GLU A 223 41.47 1.54 -2.40
CA GLU A 223 42.03 1.31 -3.74
C GLU A 223 41.16 1.90 -4.84
N GLY A 224 39.83 1.85 -4.69
CA GLY A 224 38.89 2.42 -5.64
C GLY A 224 38.79 3.94 -5.60
N PHE A 225 39.25 4.59 -4.52
CA PHE A 225 39.06 6.02 -4.29
C PHE A 225 39.75 6.86 -5.38
N THR A 226 38.94 7.44 -6.26
CA THR A 226 39.43 8.17 -7.44
C THR A 226 38.56 9.37 -7.75
N PHE A 227 39.19 10.44 -8.24
CA PHE A 227 38.49 11.57 -8.81
C PHE A 227 38.15 11.28 -10.28
N GLN A 228 36.89 11.42 -10.65
CA GLN A 228 36.42 11.31 -12.03
C GLN A 228 35.76 12.63 -12.45
N ASP A 229 35.75 12.92 -13.75
CA ASP A 229 35.01 14.08 -14.24
C ASP A 229 33.50 13.82 -14.15
N ILE A 230 32.72 14.88 -13.89
CA ILE A 230 31.26 14.80 -13.86
C ILE A 230 30.79 14.26 -15.22
N PRO A 231 30.08 13.12 -15.28
CA PRO A 231 29.52 12.63 -16.53
C PRO A 231 28.62 13.70 -17.14
N GLN A 232 28.80 14.05 -18.41
CA GLN A 232 27.83 14.90 -19.09
C GLN A 232 26.45 14.24 -18.98
N ALA A 233 25.49 14.99 -18.44
CA ALA A 233 24.10 14.58 -18.46
C ALA A 233 23.71 14.39 -19.93
N LYS A 234 23.45 13.14 -20.34
CA LYS A 234 22.79 12.85 -21.61
C LYS A 234 21.46 13.63 -21.56
N GLU A 235 21.31 14.67 -22.38
CA GLU A 235 20.04 15.39 -22.46
C GLU A 235 18.91 14.40 -22.72
N ALA A 236 17.74 14.64 -22.13
CA ALA A 236 16.51 13.90 -22.43
C ALA A 236 15.96 14.27 -23.82
N ARG A 237 16.75 13.99 -24.86
CA ARG A 237 16.34 14.01 -26.27
C ARG A 237 16.25 12.56 -26.72
N THR A 238 15.26 12.27 -27.56
CA THR A 238 14.98 10.96 -28.18
C THR A 238 16.26 10.22 -28.53
N VAL A 239 16.62 9.21 -27.74
CA VAL A 239 17.83 8.43 -27.96
C VAL A 239 17.54 7.44 -29.08
N LEU A 240 18.07 7.73 -30.27
CA LEU A 240 18.19 6.72 -31.31
C LEU A 240 18.92 5.51 -30.71
N PRO A 241 18.39 4.28 -30.87
CA PRO A 241 18.90 3.12 -30.14
C PRO A 241 20.38 2.92 -30.44
N LYS A 242 21.18 2.86 -29.38
CA LYS A 242 22.57 2.43 -29.45
C LYS A 242 22.61 0.94 -29.13
N ALA A 243 23.28 0.17 -29.98
CA ALA A 243 23.54 -1.24 -29.71
C ALA A 243 24.21 -1.37 -28.33
N GLY A 244 23.59 -2.14 -27.42
CA GLY A 244 24.05 -2.31 -26.04
C GLY A 244 23.43 -1.38 -24.97
N GLU A 245 22.55 -0.43 -25.31
CA GLU A 245 21.82 0.39 -24.32
C GLU A 245 20.33 -0.06 -24.14
N ARG A 246 19.75 0.20 -22.95
CA ARG A 246 18.39 -0.22 -22.54
C ARG A 246 17.33 0.80 -22.99
N ASN A 247 16.31 0.36 -23.74
CA ASN A 247 15.22 1.20 -24.29
C ASN A 247 13.84 0.79 -23.71
N ILE A 248 12.84 1.69 -23.65
CA ILE A 248 11.53 1.49 -22.97
C ILE A 248 10.34 2.03 -23.79
N LEU A 249 9.25 1.25 -23.89
CA LEU A 249 8.08 1.48 -24.78
C LEU A 249 6.73 1.28 -24.07
N ILE A 250 5.70 2.13 -24.35
CA ILE A 250 4.31 2.02 -23.83
C ILE A 250 3.27 2.42 -24.93
N THR A 251 2.02 1.92 -24.83
CA THR A 251 0.95 2.05 -25.85
C THR A 251 -0.39 2.55 -25.29
N SER A 252 -1.26 3.15 -26.13
CA SER A 252 -2.68 3.42 -25.83
C SER A 252 -3.54 3.51 -27.12
N ALA A 253 -4.87 3.32 -27.01
CA ALA A 253 -5.78 3.16 -28.17
C ALA A 253 -7.24 3.56 -27.86
N LEU A 254 -7.93 4.29 -28.77
CA LEU A 254 -9.39 4.55 -28.88
C LEU A 254 -9.68 5.41 -30.18
N PRO A 255 -10.92 5.84 -30.53
CA PRO A 255 -11.28 6.47 -31.83
C PRO A 255 -10.66 7.84 -32.16
N TYR A 256 -10.46 8.14 -33.46
CA TYR A 256 -9.70 9.28 -34.01
C TYR A 256 -9.88 10.61 -33.25
N GLU A 257 -10.93 11.42 -33.47
CA GLU A 257 -11.00 12.79 -32.88
C GLU A 257 -10.87 12.80 -31.36
N ILE A 258 -11.56 11.87 -30.68
CA ILE A 258 -11.52 11.79 -29.21
C ILE A 258 -10.13 11.37 -28.71
N CYS A 259 -9.36 10.57 -29.45
CA CYS A 259 -8.05 10.08 -29.02
C CYS A 259 -6.86 10.62 -29.82
N ASP A 260 -7.07 11.60 -30.69
CA ASP A 260 -6.11 12.67 -30.94
C ASP A 260 -6.07 13.56 -29.69
N LYS A 261 -7.24 14.01 -29.22
CA LYS A 261 -7.39 14.79 -27.98
C LYS A 261 -6.82 14.06 -26.75
N TYR A 262 -7.25 12.83 -26.49
CA TYR A 262 -6.77 12.09 -25.31
C TYR A 262 -5.31 11.63 -25.45
N PHE A 263 -4.79 11.39 -26.66
CA PHE A 263 -3.37 11.10 -26.85
C PHE A 263 -2.50 12.28 -26.41
N GLU A 264 -2.81 13.51 -26.80
CA GLU A 264 -2.04 14.68 -26.36
C GLU A 264 -2.19 14.97 -24.85
N ILE A 265 -3.36 14.71 -24.27
CA ILE A 265 -3.54 14.77 -22.81
C ILE A 265 -2.61 13.75 -22.12
N HIS A 266 -2.58 12.50 -22.58
CA HIS A 266 -1.68 11.48 -22.00
C HIS A 266 -0.20 11.82 -22.22
N ASN A 267 0.20 12.21 -23.43
CA ASN A 267 1.56 12.63 -23.79
C ASN A 267 2.05 13.79 -22.90
N SER A 268 1.23 14.82 -22.69
CA SER A 268 1.58 15.96 -21.84
C SER A 268 1.68 15.60 -20.35
N ILE A 269 0.80 14.73 -19.85
CA ILE A 269 0.89 14.17 -18.49
C ILE A 269 2.21 13.41 -18.30
N TYR A 270 2.53 12.47 -19.19
CA TYR A 270 3.72 11.63 -19.04
C TYR A 270 5.03 12.44 -19.13
N ARG A 271 5.09 13.43 -20.04
CA ARG A 271 6.23 14.37 -20.11
C ARG A 271 6.37 15.20 -18.84
N TRP A 272 5.26 15.67 -18.27
CA TRP A 272 5.28 16.43 -17.01
C TRP A 272 5.77 15.59 -15.83
N PHE A 273 5.36 14.32 -15.75
CA PHE A 273 5.89 13.34 -14.79
C PHE A 273 7.36 12.93 -15.03
N GLY A 274 8.05 13.51 -16.01
CA GLY A 274 9.44 13.20 -16.33
C GLY A 274 9.65 11.80 -16.94
N ILE A 275 8.60 11.18 -17.49
CA ILE A 275 8.70 9.84 -18.09
C ILE A 275 9.38 9.94 -19.45
N GLY A 276 10.68 9.64 -19.48
CA GLY A 276 11.50 9.60 -20.69
C GLY A 276 11.23 8.36 -21.54
N PHE A 277 10.15 8.37 -22.32
CA PHE A 277 9.94 7.38 -23.38
C PHE A 277 10.85 7.66 -24.57
N ASP A 278 11.47 6.61 -25.14
CA ASP A 278 12.16 6.71 -26.43
C ASP A 278 11.15 7.04 -27.55
N TYR A 279 9.99 6.38 -27.53
CA TYR A 279 8.88 6.67 -28.42
C TYR A 279 7.52 6.37 -27.77
N PHE A 280 6.62 7.36 -27.77
CA PHE A 280 5.23 7.23 -27.30
C PHE A 280 4.29 7.17 -28.51
N GLY A 281 3.80 5.98 -28.84
CA GLY A 281 3.06 5.71 -30.06
C GLY A 281 1.57 5.43 -29.87
N ARG A 282 0.91 5.04 -30.98
CA ARG A 282 -0.52 4.74 -31.07
C ARG A 282 -0.74 3.45 -31.86
N THR A 283 -1.82 2.72 -31.56
CA THR A 283 -2.23 1.56 -32.38
C THR A 283 -3.12 1.95 -33.58
N THR A 284 -3.53 3.21 -33.68
CA THR A 284 -4.35 3.72 -34.79
C THR A 284 -3.48 4.08 -36.01
N THR A 285 -2.70 3.11 -36.49
CA THR A 285 -1.67 3.31 -37.53
C THR A 285 -1.77 2.27 -38.66
N PRO A 286 -1.29 2.59 -39.88
CA PRO A 286 -1.13 1.62 -40.96
C PRO A 286 -0.24 0.44 -40.55
N GLU A 287 0.82 0.70 -39.79
CA GLU A 287 1.76 -0.31 -39.31
C GLU A 287 1.09 -1.34 -38.38
N GLN A 288 0.19 -0.90 -37.48
CA GLN A 288 -0.63 -1.81 -36.67
C GLN A 288 -1.51 -2.67 -37.57
N THR A 289 -2.24 -2.05 -38.51
CA THR A 289 -3.14 -2.78 -39.41
C THR A 289 -2.40 -3.89 -40.16
N GLN A 290 -1.25 -3.55 -40.76
CA GLN A 290 -0.44 -4.49 -41.52
C GLN A 290 0.08 -5.65 -40.66
N ILE A 291 0.68 -5.35 -39.49
CA ILE A 291 1.30 -6.38 -38.63
C ILE A 291 0.23 -7.29 -38.02
N VAL A 292 -0.91 -6.76 -37.59
CA VAL A 292 -2.01 -7.56 -37.02
C VAL A 292 -2.62 -8.47 -38.08
N GLN A 293 -2.85 -7.96 -39.30
CA GLN A 293 -3.35 -8.77 -40.41
C GLN A 293 -2.36 -9.86 -40.82
N GLN A 294 -1.05 -9.56 -40.83
CA GLN A 294 -0.01 -10.57 -41.05
C GLN A 294 -0.03 -11.65 -39.95
N MET A 295 0.04 -11.27 -38.67
CA MET A 295 0.06 -12.21 -37.54
C MET A 295 -1.20 -13.09 -37.50
N PHE A 296 -2.38 -12.52 -37.81
CA PHE A 296 -3.61 -13.28 -37.97
C PHE A 296 -3.53 -14.29 -39.13
N HIS A 297 -3.01 -13.89 -40.28
CA HIS A 297 -2.86 -14.77 -41.44
C HIS A 297 -1.94 -15.96 -41.11
N GLU A 298 -0.82 -15.69 -40.42
CA GLU A 298 0.15 -16.70 -39.99
C GLU A 298 -0.46 -17.68 -38.97
N LEU A 299 -1.21 -17.19 -37.98
CA LEU A 299 -1.98 -18.05 -37.05
C LEU A 299 -3.05 -18.89 -37.76
N PHE A 300 -3.71 -18.33 -38.76
CA PHE A 300 -4.77 -18.99 -39.51
C PHE A 300 -4.21 -20.13 -40.36
N GLU A 301 -3.11 -19.91 -41.07
CA GLU A 301 -2.41 -20.94 -41.84
C GLU A 301 -1.83 -22.04 -40.95
N ALA A 302 -1.35 -21.70 -39.75
CA ALA A 302 -0.86 -22.65 -38.76
C ALA A 302 -1.98 -23.49 -38.08
N GLY A 303 -3.26 -23.30 -38.44
CA GLY A 303 -4.38 -24.09 -37.92
C GLY A 303 -4.79 -23.78 -36.47
N PHE A 304 -4.36 -22.62 -35.95
CA PHE A 304 -4.67 -22.13 -34.60
C PHE A 304 -5.86 -21.18 -34.55
N VAL A 305 -6.50 -20.88 -35.68
CA VAL A 305 -7.74 -20.08 -35.75
C VAL A 305 -8.90 -20.97 -36.18
N GLU A 306 -9.99 -20.90 -35.45
CA GLU A 306 -11.24 -21.62 -35.69
C GLU A 306 -12.38 -20.63 -35.95
N THR A 307 -13.42 -21.09 -36.66
CA THR A 307 -14.61 -20.27 -36.95
C THR A 307 -15.81 -20.87 -36.26
N GLU A 308 -16.47 -20.08 -35.42
CA GLU A 308 -17.69 -20.49 -34.71
C GLU A 308 -18.82 -19.48 -34.98
N SER A 309 -20.06 -19.95 -34.97
CA SER A 309 -21.25 -19.08 -35.03
C SER A 309 -21.65 -18.69 -33.61
N VAL A 310 -21.80 -17.39 -33.34
CA VAL A 310 -22.21 -16.87 -32.04
C VAL A 310 -23.56 -16.17 -32.16
N ALA A 311 -24.56 -16.65 -31.43
CA ALA A 311 -25.85 -15.98 -31.31
C ALA A 311 -25.70 -14.65 -30.55
N GLN A 312 -26.07 -13.53 -31.19
CA GLN A 312 -25.93 -12.19 -30.64
C GLN A 312 -27.18 -11.35 -30.89
N LEU A 313 -27.43 -10.34 -30.05
CA LEU A 313 -28.56 -9.43 -30.23
C LEU A 313 -28.26 -8.33 -31.25
N LEU A 314 -28.93 -8.40 -32.40
CA LEU A 314 -28.90 -7.37 -33.45
C LEU A 314 -30.02 -6.36 -33.25
N CYS A 315 -29.67 -5.08 -33.10
CA CYS A 315 -30.65 -4.01 -33.19
C CYS A 315 -30.84 -3.59 -34.64
N GLN A 316 -31.97 -3.97 -35.25
CA GLN A 316 -32.28 -3.64 -36.65
C GLN A 316 -32.46 -2.12 -36.87
N LYS A 317 -32.92 -1.36 -35.87
CA LYS A 317 -33.03 0.10 -35.99
C LYS A 317 -31.66 0.81 -35.96
N CYS A 318 -30.74 0.33 -35.11
CA CYS A 318 -29.37 0.86 -35.04
C CYS A 318 -28.40 0.22 -36.06
N GLN A 319 -28.85 -0.78 -36.83
CA GLN A 319 -28.06 -1.55 -37.79
C GLN A 319 -26.70 -2.01 -37.22
N ARG A 320 -26.74 -2.58 -36.00
CA ARG A 320 -25.55 -3.07 -35.29
C ARG A 320 -25.88 -4.15 -34.27
N TYR A 321 -24.93 -5.03 -34.00
CA TYR A 321 -24.97 -5.92 -32.85
C TYR A 321 -24.77 -5.13 -31.54
N LEU A 322 -25.38 -5.62 -30.47
CA LEU A 322 -25.34 -5.00 -29.15
C LEU A 322 -24.39 -5.77 -28.24
N ALA A 323 -23.41 -5.06 -27.69
CA ALA A 323 -22.71 -5.51 -26.49
C ALA A 323 -23.65 -5.41 -25.28
N ASP A 324 -23.45 -6.27 -24.29
CA ASP A 324 -24.29 -6.46 -23.09
C ASP A 324 -24.70 -5.15 -22.40
N ARG A 325 -23.76 -4.20 -22.24
CA ARG A 325 -24.00 -2.86 -21.69
C ARG A 325 -25.00 -1.97 -22.46
N PHE A 326 -25.37 -2.37 -23.67
CA PHE A 326 -26.35 -1.72 -24.55
C PHE A 326 -27.64 -2.52 -24.68
N VAL A 327 -27.79 -3.61 -23.93
CA VAL A 327 -28.99 -4.43 -23.80
C VAL A 327 -29.52 -4.27 -22.38
N GLU A 328 -30.81 -4.03 -22.27
CA GLU A 328 -31.56 -4.14 -21.02
C GLU A 328 -32.76 -5.06 -21.25
N GLY A 329 -33.36 -5.59 -20.19
CA GLY A 329 -34.57 -6.40 -20.28
C GLY A 329 -34.99 -6.98 -18.94
N VAL A 330 -36.09 -7.73 -18.95
CA VAL A 330 -36.59 -8.41 -17.77
C VAL A 330 -35.67 -9.57 -17.39
N CYS A 331 -35.28 -9.64 -16.12
CA CYS A 331 -34.41 -10.66 -15.57
C CYS A 331 -34.99 -12.08 -15.79
N PRO A 332 -34.27 -13.00 -16.45
CA PRO A 332 -34.75 -14.37 -16.69
C PRO A 332 -34.70 -15.26 -15.46
N HIS A 333 -34.08 -14.82 -14.36
CA HIS A 333 -33.97 -15.64 -13.18
C HIS A 333 -35.34 -15.88 -12.52
N PRO A 334 -35.74 -17.15 -12.27
CA PRO A 334 -37.01 -17.47 -11.61
C PRO A 334 -37.19 -16.71 -10.30
N GLY A 335 -38.38 -16.11 -10.12
CA GLY A 335 -38.72 -15.33 -8.92
C GLY A 335 -38.08 -13.95 -8.80
N CYS A 336 -37.27 -13.49 -9.75
CA CYS A 336 -36.71 -12.13 -9.73
C CYS A 336 -37.57 -11.12 -10.51
N GLY A 337 -37.75 -11.33 -11.82
CA GLY A 337 -38.64 -10.50 -12.65
C GLY A 337 -38.25 -9.02 -12.81
N TYR A 338 -37.07 -8.59 -12.34
CA TYR A 338 -36.61 -7.19 -12.43
C TYR A 338 -36.56 -6.70 -13.88
N GLU A 339 -37.29 -5.64 -14.21
CA GLU A 339 -37.57 -5.24 -15.61
C GLU A 339 -36.40 -4.59 -16.35
N ASP A 340 -35.36 -4.17 -15.63
CA ASP A 340 -34.24 -3.36 -16.13
C ASP A 340 -32.87 -4.05 -15.93
N ALA A 341 -32.84 -5.39 -15.93
CA ALA A 341 -31.60 -6.15 -15.87
C ALA A 341 -30.71 -5.83 -17.09
N ARG A 342 -29.40 -5.70 -16.87
CA ARG A 342 -28.42 -5.46 -17.93
C ARG A 342 -28.05 -6.78 -18.61
N GLY A 343 -27.53 -6.72 -19.84
CA GLY A 343 -27.15 -7.90 -20.61
C GLY A 343 -26.03 -8.76 -20.00
N ASP A 344 -25.35 -8.28 -18.96
CA ASP A 344 -24.25 -8.96 -18.25
C ASP A 344 -24.64 -9.37 -16.82
N GLN A 345 -25.47 -8.58 -16.14
CA GLN A 345 -25.85 -8.79 -14.74
C GLN A 345 -27.20 -8.16 -14.41
N CYS A 346 -27.99 -8.85 -13.58
CA CYS A 346 -29.16 -8.27 -12.94
C CYS A 346 -28.77 -7.52 -11.66
N ASP A 347 -28.97 -6.20 -11.62
CA ASP A 347 -28.64 -5.37 -10.45
C ASP A 347 -29.57 -5.62 -9.25
N SER A 348 -30.73 -6.26 -9.43
CA SER A 348 -31.66 -6.61 -8.35
C SER A 348 -31.30 -7.91 -7.61
N CYS A 349 -30.95 -8.98 -8.32
CA CYS A 349 -30.62 -10.28 -7.71
C CYS A 349 -29.12 -10.63 -7.76
N GLY A 350 -28.29 -9.76 -8.32
CA GLY A 350 -26.84 -9.91 -8.43
C GLY A 350 -26.35 -10.96 -9.43
N LYS A 351 -27.24 -11.77 -10.01
CA LYS A 351 -26.87 -12.89 -10.90
C LYS A 351 -26.38 -12.40 -12.26
N LEU A 352 -25.34 -13.06 -12.76
CA LEU A 352 -24.89 -12.96 -14.14
C LEU A 352 -25.94 -13.57 -15.06
N VAL A 353 -26.13 -12.97 -16.23
CA VAL A 353 -27.08 -13.37 -17.26
C VAL A 353 -26.42 -13.23 -18.63
N ASN A 354 -26.79 -14.05 -19.61
CA ASN A 354 -26.41 -13.75 -21.00
C ASN A 354 -27.44 -12.79 -21.61
N ALA A 355 -27.00 -11.82 -22.41
CA ALA A 355 -27.90 -10.83 -23.01
C ALA A 355 -29.02 -11.45 -23.87
N THR A 356 -28.75 -12.60 -24.49
CA THR A 356 -29.71 -13.40 -25.29
C THR A 356 -30.78 -14.11 -24.45
N GLU A 357 -30.58 -14.26 -23.14
CA GLU A 357 -31.53 -14.90 -22.21
C GLU A 357 -32.53 -13.89 -21.61
N LEU A 358 -32.25 -12.58 -21.71
CA LEU A 358 -33.14 -11.54 -21.18
C LEU A 358 -34.55 -11.65 -21.78
N ILE A 359 -35.56 -11.61 -20.91
CA ILE A 359 -36.96 -11.60 -21.32
C ILE A 359 -37.31 -10.18 -21.79
N LYS A 360 -37.98 -10.04 -22.95
CA LYS A 360 -38.27 -8.73 -23.57
C LYS A 360 -37.01 -7.82 -23.65
N PRO A 361 -35.93 -8.25 -24.33
CA PRO A 361 -34.73 -7.44 -24.43
C PRO A 361 -35.03 -6.15 -25.21
N ARG A 362 -34.32 -5.07 -24.90
CA ARG A 362 -34.45 -3.76 -25.55
C ARG A 362 -33.09 -3.09 -25.72
N CYS A 363 -32.92 -2.36 -26.82
CA CYS A 363 -31.70 -1.63 -27.09
C CYS A 363 -31.64 -0.33 -26.28
N LYS A 364 -30.67 -0.20 -25.36
CA LYS A 364 -30.47 1.00 -24.51
C LYS A 364 -30.32 2.32 -25.29
N LEU A 365 -29.96 2.28 -26.58
CA LEU A 365 -29.82 3.48 -27.41
C LEU A 365 -31.11 3.97 -28.07
N CYS A 366 -32.03 3.08 -28.43
CA CYS A 366 -33.19 3.42 -29.27
C CYS A 366 -34.52 2.79 -28.82
N ASN A 367 -34.49 2.13 -27.66
CA ASN A 367 -35.56 1.41 -26.99
C ASN A 367 -36.28 0.33 -27.83
N THR A 368 -35.71 -0.07 -28.97
CA THR A 368 -36.29 -1.08 -29.87
C THR A 368 -35.83 -2.48 -29.46
N THR A 369 -36.74 -3.46 -29.49
CA THR A 369 -36.44 -4.89 -29.27
C THR A 369 -35.38 -5.36 -30.29
N PRO A 370 -34.21 -5.86 -29.86
CA PRO A 370 -33.26 -6.50 -30.74
C PRO A 370 -33.70 -7.94 -31.05
N VAL A 371 -33.23 -8.47 -32.18
CA VAL A 371 -33.45 -9.86 -32.58
C VAL A 371 -32.19 -10.68 -32.38
N VAL A 372 -32.31 -11.93 -31.95
CA VAL A 372 -31.16 -12.85 -31.95
C VAL A 372 -30.79 -13.15 -33.40
N ARG A 373 -29.50 -12.98 -33.72
CA ARG A 373 -28.89 -13.28 -35.01
C ARG A 373 -27.57 -13.96 -34.79
N ASP A 374 -27.36 -15.03 -35.55
CA ASP A 374 -26.08 -15.70 -35.64
C ASP A 374 -25.05 -14.82 -36.34
N SER A 375 -23.84 -14.83 -35.79
CA SER A 375 -22.73 -14.00 -36.24
C SER A 375 -21.45 -14.83 -36.20
N SER A 376 -20.90 -15.16 -37.37
CA SER A 376 -19.64 -15.88 -37.49
C SER A 376 -18.49 -15.07 -36.86
N GLN A 377 -17.66 -15.71 -36.07
CA GLN A 377 -16.48 -15.10 -35.44
C GLN A 377 -15.26 -16.01 -35.59
N PHE A 378 -14.07 -15.42 -35.64
CA PHE A 378 -12.84 -16.18 -35.47
C PHE A 378 -12.48 -16.30 -33.98
N PHE A 379 -11.96 -17.46 -33.61
CA PHE A 379 -11.45 -17.78 -32.28
C PHE A 379 -10.00 -18.26 -32.39
N ILE A 380 -9.12 -17.80 -31.50
CA ILE A 380 -7.81 -18.43 -31.33
C ILE A 380 -7.98 -19.69 -30.46
N ASN A 381 -7.56 -20.85 -30.98
CA ASN A 381 -7.58 -22.11 -30.23
C ASN A 381 -6.37 -22.16 -29.29
N LEU A 382 -6.54 -21.54 -28.12
CA LEU A 382 -5.58 -21.65 -27.01
C LEU A 382 -5.32 -23.10 -26.55
N PRO A 383 -6.32 -24.02 -26.45
CA PRO A 383 -6.05 -25.42 -26.06
C PRO A 383 -4.94 -26.10 -26.91
N LYS A 384 -4.92 -25.88 -28.23
CA LYS A 384 -3.89 -26.41 -29.13
C LYS A 384 -2.50 -25.81 -28.89
N ILE A 385 -2.42 -24.57 -28.41
CA ILE A 385 -1.16 -23.85 -28.18
C ILE A 385 -0.65 -24.08 -26.74
N GLU A 386 -1.54 -24.41 -25.81
CA GLU A 386 -1.25 -24.53 -24.37
C GLU A 386 0.00 -25.36 -24.02
N PRO A 387 0.32 -26.49 -24.67
CA PRO A 387 1.54 -27.25 -24.37
C PRO A 387 2.82 -26.41 -24.54
N LYS A 388 2.96 -25.70 -25.67
CA LYS A 388 4.10 -24.79 -25.92
C LYS A 388 4.13 -23.63 -24.93
N LEU A 389 2.96 -23.10 -24.58
CA LEU A 389 2.84 -22.01 -23.62
C LEU A 389 3.29 -22.42 -22.21
N ARG A 390 2.97 -23.66 -21.78
CA ARG A 390 3.41 -24.21 -20.49
C ARG A 390 4.93 -24.42 -20.45
N GLU A 391 5.51 -24.96 -21.52
CA GLU A 391 6.95 -25.14 -21.68
C GLU A 391 7.70 -23.80 -21.59
N TRP A 392 7.26 -22.81 -22.36
CA TRP A 392 7.80 -21.45 -22.28
C TRP A 392 7.62 -20.81 -20.90
N PHE A 393 6.42 -20.88 -20.31
CA PHE A 393 6.17 -20.29 -19.00
C PHE A 393 7.08 -20.88 -17.91
N ALA A 394 7.35 -22.18 -17.95
CA ALA A 394 8.25 -22.85 -17.01
C ALA A 394 9.70 -22.34 -17.07
N SER A 395 10.18 -21.86 -18.22
CA SER A 395 11.54 -21.31 -18.34
C SER A 395 11.67 -19.85 -17.88
N VAL A 396 10.59 -19.06 -17.94
CA VAL A 396 10.62 -17.62 -17.60
C VAL A 396 9.99 -17.24 -16.24
N GLU A 397 9.15 -18.09 -15.64
CA GLU A 397 8.32 -17.66 -14.50
C GLU A 397 9.11 -17.12 -13.30
N SER A 398 10.33 -17.62 -13.07
CA SER A 398 11.19 -17.24 -11.94
C SER A 398 11.53 -15.74 -11.94
N GLY A 399 11.57 -15.11 -13.12
CA GLY A 399 11.84 -13.68 -13.30
C GLY A 399 10.63 -12.78 -13.14
N TRP A 400 9.43 -13.31 -12.85
CA TRP A 400 8.18 -12.55 -12.81
C TRP A 400 7.71 -12.23 -11.38
N THR A 401 6.92 -11.16 -11.23
CA THR A 401 6.29 -10.84 -9.95
C THR A 401 5.38 -11.98 -9.46
N HIS A 402 5.27 -12.12 -8.13
CA HIS A 402 4.53 -13.22 -7.52
C HIS A 402 3.06 -13.29 -7.96
N ASN A 403 2.38 -12.15 -8.00
CA ASN A 403 1.00 -12.03 -8.50
C ASN A 403 0.87 -12.45 -9.98
N ALA A 404 1.80 -12.04 -10.86
CA ALA A 404 1.80 -12.44 -12.27
C ALA A 404 1.92 -13.97 -12.44
N ARG A 405 2.81 -14.60 -11.67
CA ARG A 405 2.92 -16.07 -11.62
C ARG A 405 1.64 -16.75 -11.14
N VAL A 406 1.07 -16.29 -10.02
CA VAL A 406 -0.15 -16.88 -9.42
C VAL A 406 -1.33 -16.79 -10.38
N ILE A 407 -1.55 -15.63 -11.02
CA ILE A 407 -2.62 -15.44 -12.00
C ILE A 407 -2.43 -16.37 -13.20
N THR A 408 -1.22 -16.42 -13.76
CA THR A 408 -0.90 -17.28 -14.92
C THR A 408 -1.07 -18.76 -14.58
N LYS A 409 -0.62 -19.19 -13.39
CA LYS A 409 -0.83 -20.56 -12.89
C LYS A 409 -2.30 -20.90 -12.68
N SER A 410 -3.15 -19.96 -12.28
CA SER A 410 -4.61 -20.20 -12.20
C SER A 410 -5.21 -20.46 -13.59
N TRP A 411 -4.93 -19.57 -14.54
CA TRP A 411 -5.41 -19.71 -15.92
C TRP A 411 -4.97 -21.03 -16.58
N LEU A 412 -3.71 -21.42 -16.39
CA LEU A 412 -3.22 -22.70 -16.87
C LEU A 412 -3.82 -23.89 -16.12
N ARG A 413 -4.07 -23.80 -14.80
CA ARG A 413 -4.69 -24.89 -14.03
C ARG A 413 -6.16 -25.14 -14.42
N GLU A 414 -6.88 -24.09 -14.79
CA GLU A 414 -8.29 -24.17 -15.23
C GLU A 414 -8.46 -24.76 -16.65
N GLY A 415 -7.38 -24.83 -17.43
CA GLY A 415 -7.39 -25.20 -18.84
C GLY A 415 -7.81 -24.02 -19.73
N LEU A 416 -7.01 -23.75 -20.76
CA LEU A 416 -7.30 -22.66 -21.69
C LEU A 416 -8.44 -23.05 -22.63
N ARG A 417 -9.32 -22.09 -22.93
CA ARG A 417 -10.44 -22.24 -23.87
C ARG A 417 -10.22 -21.34 -25.08
N SER A 418 -10.77 -21.72 -26.22
CA SER A 418 -10.77 -20.87 -27.41
C SER A 418 -11.33 -19.48 -27.12
N ARG A 419 -10.71 -18.42 -27.65
CA ARG A 419 -11.08 -17.02 -27.37
C ARG A 419 -11.43 -16.28 -28.66
N CYS A 420 -12.61 -15.66 -28.70
CA CYS A 420 -13.12 -14.90 -29.83
C CYS A 420 -12.25 -13.65 -30.10
N ILE A 421 -11.58 -13.63 -31.26
CA ILE A 421 -10.64 -12.57 -31.70
C ILE A 421 -11.26 -11.57 -32.69
N THR A 422 -12.55 -11.67 -33.04
CA THR A 422 -13.27 -10.70 -33.90
C THR A 422 -14.47 -10.09 -33.19
N ARG A 423 -14.93 -8.91 -33.66
CA ARG A 423 -16.16 -8.25 -33.18
C ARG A 423 -16.88 -7.52 -34.31
N ASP A 424 -18.20 -7.47 -34.18
CA ASP A 424 -19.10 -6.68 -35.02
C ASP A 424 -19.10 -5.20 -34.61
N LEU A 425 -17.97 -4.54 -34.86
CA LEU A 425 -17.77 -3.11 -34.62
C LEU A 425 -17.27 -2.45 -35.91
N LYS A 426 -17.69 -1.20 -36.15
CA LYS A 426 -17.16 -0.38 -37.26
C LYS A 426 -15.78 0.22 -36.98
N TRP A 427 -15.33 0.19 -35.72
CA TRP A 427 -14.09 0.81 -35.27
C TRP A 427 -13.13 -0.23 -34.72
N GLY A 428 -12.00 -0.39 -35.41
CA GLY A 428 -10.96 -1.37 -35.14
C GLY A 428 -10.23 -1.74 -36.43
N ILE A 429 -9.34 -2.72 -36.37
CA ILE A 429 -8.59 -3.20 -37.53
C ILE A 429 -9.49 -4.15 -38.35
N PRO A 430 -9.70 -3.91 -39.66
CA PRO A 430 -10.57 -4.77 -40.48
C PRO A 430 -9.97 -6.17 -40.64
N VAL A 431 -10.84 -7.18 -40.65
CA VAL A 431 -10.45 -8.59 -40.78
C VAL A 431 -10.32 -8.95 -42.27
N PRO A 432 -9.16 -9.42 -42.75
CA PRO A 432 -8.89 -9.64 -44.17
C PRO A 432 -9.38 -11.03 -44.63
N LYS A 433 -10.68 -11.32 -44.47
CA LYS A 433 -11.31 -12.58 -44.91
C LYS A 433 -12.71 -12.32 -45.49
N PRO A 434 -13.12 -13.06 -46.55
CA PRO A 434 -14.48 -13.00 -47.07
C PRO A 434 -15.54 -13.30 -46.00
N GLY A 435 -16.63 -12.53 -45.98
CA GLY A 435 -17.70 -12.63 -44.97
C GLY A 435 -17.39 -11.91 -43.64
N PHE A 436 -16.25 -11.24 -43.54
CA PHE A 436 -15.83 -10.47 -42.35
C PHE A 436 -15.63 -8.97 -42.66
N GLU A 437 -16.13 -8.47 -43.79
CA GLU A 437 -15.93 -7.10 -44.29
C GLU A 437 -16.50 -6.02 -43.34
N SER A 438 -17.52 -6.37 -42.55
CA SER A 438 -18.15 -5.52 -41.53
C SER A 438 -17.65 -5.77 -40.10
N LYS A 439 -16.58 -6.56 -39.95
CA LYS A 439 -16.01 -6.99 -38.66
C LYS A 439 -14.58 -6.48 -38.50
N VAL A 440 -14.20 -6.31 -37.25
CA VAL A 440 -12.84 -5.91 -36.85
C VAL A 440 -12.25 -6.91 -35.87
N PHE A 441 -10.92 -6.90 -35.72
CA PHE A 441 -10.26 -7.62 -34.64
C PHE A 441 -10.69 -7.08 -33.26
N TYR A 442 -10.78 -7.99 -32.30
CA TYR A 442 -11.09 -7.68 -30.93
C TYR A 442 -9.87 -7.05 -30.25
N VAL A 443 -10.10 -5.95 -29.51
CA VAL A 443 -9.02 -5.14 -28.90
C VAL A 443 -8.01 -5.95 -28.07
N TRP A 444 -8.43 -7.05 -27.45
CA TRP A 444 -7.57 -7.89 -26.62
C TRP A 444 -6.72 -8.91 -27.40
N PHE A 445 -6.92 -9.01 -28.72
CA PHE A 445 -6.03 -9.72 -29.63
C PHE A 445 -4.98 -8.77 -30.21
N ASP A 446 -5.37 -7.57 -30.67
CA ASP A 446 -4.46 -6.67 -31.39
C ASP A 446 -3.71 -5.67 -30.51
N ALA A 447 -4.24 -5.26 -29.35
CA ALA A 447 -3.57 -4.26 -28.51
C ALA A 447 -2.15 -4.66 -28.06
N PRO A 448 -1.85 -5.93 -27.71
CA PRO A 448 -0.47 -6.37 -27.44
C PRO A 448 0.43 -6.33 -28.69
N ILE A 449 -0.12 -6.59 -29.89
CA ILE A 449 0.61 -6.42 -31.16
C ILE A 449 1.00 -4.94 -31.37
N GLY A 450 0.31 -4.02 -30.69
CA GLY A 450 0.65 -2.61 -30.56
C GLY A 450 2.10 -2.34 -30.13
N TYR A 451 2.73 -3.19 -29.32
CA TYR A 451 4.14 -3.03 -28.96
C TYR A 451 5.06 -3.16 -30.18
N VAL A 452 4.77 -4.12 -31.05
CA VAL A 452 5.52 -4.40 -32.27
C VAL A 452 5.32 -3.28 -33.29
N SER A 453 4.07 -2.86 -33.50
CA SER A 453 3.74 -1.83 -34.49
C SER A 453 4.21 -0.43 -34.11
N ILE A 454 4.21 -0.09 -32.82
CA ILE A 454 4.79 1.16 -32.32
C ILE A 454 6.32 1.17 -32.47
N THR A 455 6.98 0.02 -32.28
CA THR A 455 8.42 -0.11 -32.57
C THR A 455 8.69 0.01 -34.07
N SER A 456 7.85 -0.60 -34.92
CA SER A 456 7.90 -0.46 -36.39
C SER A 456 7.70 0.98 -36.84
N LYS A 457 6.83 1.73 -36.16
CA LYS A 457 6.63 3.16 -36.43
C LYS A 457 7.83 4.01 -36.01
N TYR A 458 8.53 3.62 -34.95
CA TYR A 458 9.73 4.30 -34.46
C TYR A 458 10.95 4.06 -35.37
N THR A 459 11.19 2.82 -35.78
CA THR A 459 12.36 2.45 -36.59
C THR A 459 12.06 1.35 -37.61
N LYS A 460 12.67 1.48 -38.79
CA LYS A 460 12.64 0.45 -39.85
C LYS A 460 13.30 -0.86 -39.40
N GLU A 461 14.22 -0.78 -38.44
CA GLU A 461 14.97 -1.92 -37.91
C GLU A 461 14.26 -2.61 -36.73
N TRP A 462 12.96 -2.40 -36.53
CA TRP A 462 12.19 -2.94 -35.38
C TRP A 462 12.32 -4.46 -35.21
N ARG A 463 12.61 -5.19 -36.29
CA ARG A 463 12.86 -6.63 -36.27
C ARG A 463 14.03 -7.02 -35.36
N GLN A 464 15.07 -6.18 -35.20
CA GLN A 464 16.17 -6.49 -34.28
C GLN A 464 15.72 -6.59 -32.80
N TRP A 465 14.55 -6.04 -32.46
CA TRP A 465 13.96 -6.09 -31.11
C TRP A 465 12.91 -7.19 -30.97
N TRP A 466 12.13 -7.44 -32.02
CA TRP A 466 10.95 -8.31 -31.97
C TRP A 466 11.10 -9.64 -32.68
N GLN A 467 12.09 -9.78 -33.57
CA GLN A 467 12.49 -11.01 -34.26
C GLN A 467 14.02 -10.99 -34.45
N PRO A 468 14.82 -10.95 -33.37
CA PRO A 468 16.28 -10.92 -33.44
C PRO A 468 16.85 -12.17 -34.11
N ASN A 469 18.05 -12.04 -34.69
CA ASN A 469 18.88 -13.20 -35.05
C ASN A 469 19.51 -13.79 -33.77
N ASP A 470 19.99 -15.03 -33.83
CA ASP A 470 20.55 -15.76 -32.69
C ASP A 470 21.72 -15.04 -31.97
N ASP A 471 22.45 -14.17 -32.67
CA ASP A 471 23.55 -13.35 -32.12
C ASP A 471 23.07 -12.18 -31.22
N VAL A 472 21.76 -11.87 -31.20
CA VAL A 472 21.19 -10.68 -30.52
C VAL A 472 20.25 -11.10 -29.39
N ASN A 473 20.72 -10.99 -28.16
CA ASN A 473 19.92 -11.29 -26.96
C ASN A 473 19.04 -10.08 -26.56
N VAL A 474 17.72 -10.26 -26.59
CA VAL A 474 16.73 -9.23 -26.18
C VAL A 474 15.96 -9.68 -24.94
N ALA A 475 16.18 -9.00 -23.82
CA ALA A 475 15.41 -9.20 -22.59
C ALA A 475 14.18 -8.27 -22.54
N LEU A 476 12.99 -8.82 -22.79
CA LEU A 476 11.74 -8.06 -22.81
C LEU A 476 11.11 -7.95 -21.41
N TYR A 477 11.01 -6.72 -20.89
CA TYR A 477 10.32 -6.39 -19.64
C TYR A 477 8.97 -5.73 -19.94
N GLN A 478 7.89 -6.20 -19.30
CA GLN A 478 6.55 -5.61 -19.44
C GLN A 478 5.99 -5.21 -18.07
N PHE A 479 5.74 -3.91 -17.89
CA PHE A 479 5.18 -3.32 -16.67
C PHE A 479 3.68 -3.09 -16.83
N MET A 480 2.87 -3.55 -15.89
CA MET A 480 1.40 -3.48 -15.99
C MET A 480 0.70 -3.60 -14.63
N ALA A 481 -0.60 -3.27 -14.57
CA ALA A 481 -1.45 -3.71 -13.46
C ALA A 481 -1.87 -5.17 -13.64
N LYS A 482 -2.17 -5.86 -12.54
CA LYS A 482 -2.48 -7.31 -12.51
C LYS A 482 -3.54 -7.79 -13.49
N ASP A 483 -4.54 -6.97 -13.82
CA ASP A 483 -5.64 -7.33 -14.74
C ASP A 483 -5.15 -7.62 -16.16
N ASN A 484 -4.04 -6.98 -16.54
CA ASN A 484 -3.46 -7.15 -17.87
C ASN A 484 -2.63 -8.44 -17.98
N VAL A 485 -2.30 -9.11 -16.87
CA VAL A 485 -1.41 -10.29 -16.87
C VAL A 485 -1.87 -11.37 -17.86
N PRO A 486 -3.14 -11.83 -17.89
CA PRO A 486 -3.54 -12.91 -18.82
C PRO A 486 -3.32 -12.57 -20.30
N PHE A 487 -3.37 -11.28 -20.67
CA PHE A 487 -3.14 -10.87 -22.06
C PHE A 487 -1.66 -10.94 -22.44
N HIS A 488 -0.76 -10.80 -21.47
CA HIS A 488 0.70 -10.77 -21.65
C HIS A 488 1.39 -12.08 -21.27
N SER A 489 0.76 -12.92 -20.45
CA SER A 489 1.25 -14.25 -20.08
C SER A 489 0.56 -15.41 -20.81
N VAL A 490 -0.62 -15.17 -21.40
CA VAL A 490 -1.37 -16.18 -22.17
C VAL A 490 -1.64 -15.72 -23.59
N MET A 491 -2.46 -14.68 -23.81
CA MET A 491 -2.98 -14.35 -25.16
C MET A 491 -1.88 -13.99 -26.17
N PHE A 492 -1.01 -13.05 -25.82
CA PHE A 492 0.05 -12.59 -26.72
C PHE A 492 1.17 -13.62 -26.89
N PRO A 493 1.72 -14.26 -25.83
CA PRO A 493 2.66 -15.36 -26.01
C PRO A 493 2.09 -16.53 -26.82
N ALA A 494 0.82 -16.91 -26.63
CA ALA A 494 0.17 -17.94 -27.44
C ALA A 494 0.08 -17.52 -28.92
N THR A 495 -0.21 -16.25 -29.21
CA THR A 495 -0.18 -15.70 -30.57
C THR A 495 1.22 -15.87 -31.19
N LEU A 496 2.29 -15.47 -30.48
CA LEU A 496 3.65 -15.55 -30.99
C LEU A 496 4.18 -17.00 -31.11
N LEU A 497 3.86 -17.88 -30.15
CA LEU A 497 4.21 -19.31 -30.15
C LEU A 497 3.42 -20.14 -31.19
N GLY A 498 2.19 -19.70 -31.52
CA GLY A 498 1.40 -20.25 -32.61
C GLY A 498 2.00 -19.90 -33.97
N ILE A 499 2.43 -18.65 -34.16
CA ILE A 499 3.10 -18.17 -35.38
C ILE A 499 4.47 -18.84 -35.56
N ASN A 500 5.23 -19.02 -34.47
CA ASN A 500 6.50 -19.74 -34.45
C ASN A 500 7.58 -19.20 -35.43
N LYS A 501 7.68 -17.87 -35.58
CA LYS A 501 8.66 -17.18 -36.45
C LYS A 501 9.74 -16.41 -35.66
N GLY A 502 10.23 -16.98 -34.56
CA GLY A 502 11.31 -16.38 -33.76
C GLY A 502 10.97 -15.02 -33.13
N TYR A 503 9.70 -14.79 -32.77
CA TYR A 503 9.31 -13.54 -32.10
C TYR A 503 9.79 -13.48 -30.65
N THR A 504 10.28 -12.32 -30.22
CA THR A 504 10.70 -12.06 -28.83
C THR A 504 9.52 -12.22 -27.87
N LEU A 505 9.63 -13.20 -26.98
CA LEU A 505 8.67 -13.43 -25.89
C LEU A 505 9.07 -12.64 -24.63
N VAL A 506 8.09 -12.36 -23.75
CA VAL A 506 8.35 -11.59 -22.53
C VAL A 506 9.24 -12.38 -21.54
N SER A 507 10.37 -11.79 -21.18
CA SER A 507 11.30 -12.34 -20.19
C SER A 507 10.80 -12.07 -18.77
N HIS A 508 10.30 -10.85 -18.52
CA HIS A 508 9.89 -10.40 -17.19
C HIS A 508 8.52 -9.67 -17.22
N ILE A 509 7.50 -10.26 -16.59
CA ILE A 509 6.25 -9.55 -16.28
C ILE A 509 6.34 -8.93 -14.89
N MET A 510 6.27 -7.60 -14.87
CA MET A 510 6.31 -6.76 -13.68
C MET A 510 4.90 -6.24 -13.38
N ALA A 511 4.07 -7.09 -12.76
CA ALA A 511 2.69 -6.75 -12.45
C ALA A 511 2.53 -6.10 -11.07
N THR A 512 1.93 -4.92 -11.00
CA THR A 512 1.58 -4.25 -9.75
C THR A 512 0.13 -4.54 -9.33
N GLU A 513 -0.09 -4.48 -8.01
CA GLU A 513 -1.44 -4.38 -7.46
C GLU A 513 -2.07 -3.02 -7.78
N TYR A 514 -3.38 -2.90 -7.54
CA TYR A 514 -4.05 -1.61 -7.64
C TYR A 514 -3.55 -0.61 -6.59
N LEU A 515 -3.69 0.65 -6.97
CA LEU A 515 -3.29 1.81 -6.20
C LEU A 515 -4.56 2.51 -5.70
N ASN A 516 -4.75 2.56 -4.38
CA ASN A 516 -5.96 3.05 -3.70
C ASN A 516 -5.76 4.49 -3.17
N TYR A 517 -6.83 5.30 -3.20
CA TYR A 517 -6.82 6.69 -2.74
C TYR A 517 -7.50 6.81 -1.37
N GLU A 518 -6.72 7.19 -0.34
CA GLU A 518 -7.10 7.05 1.08
C GLU A 518 -7.75 5.66 1.34
N ASP A 519 -8.94 5.60 1.97
CA ASP A 519 -9.65 4.34 2.27
C ASP A 519 -10.41 3.73 1.07
N GLY A 520 -10.25 4.27 -0.16
CA GLY A 520 -11.12 3.96 -1.30
C GLY A 520 -10.44 3.79 -2.66
N LYS A 521 -11.26 3.66 -3.70
CA LYS A 521 -10.81 3.61 -5.10
C LYS A 521 -10.99 4.96 -5.78
N PHE A 522 -10.05 5.30 -6.68
CA PHE A 522 -10.19 6.40 -7.63
C PHE A 522 -11.52 6.33 -8.38
N SER A 523 -12.21 7.46 -8.53
CA SER A 523 -13.51 7.53 -9.19
C SER A 523 -13.71 8.86 -9.90
N LYS A 524 -13.48 8.87 -11.23
CA LYS A 524 -13.60 10.07 -12.06
C LYS A 524 -15.03 10.62 -12.09
N SER A 525 -16.04 9.77 -12.01
CA SER A 525 -17.45 10.17 -11.95
C SER A 525 -17.86 10.81 -10.62
N ARG A 526 -17.16 10.53 -9.52
CA ARG A 526 -17.38 11.15 -8.20
C ARG A 526 -16.35 12.26 -7.88
N GLY A 527 -15.38 12.49 -8.76
CA GLY A 527 -14.26 13.41 -8.52
C GLY A 527 -13.31 12.95 -7.40
N ILE A 528 -13.29 11.65 -7.06
CA ILE A 528 -12.49 11.12 -5.96
C ILE A 528 -11.12 10.69 -6.48
N GLY A 529 -10.07 11.29 -5.91
CA GLY A 529 -8.68 11.00 -6.22
C GLY A 529 -8.05 11.96 -7.24
N VAL A 530 -6.71 12.01 -7.23
CA VAL A 530 -5.89 12.83 -8.12
C VAL A 530 -5.64 12.08 -9.44
N PHE A 531 -6.08 12.66 -10.57
CA PHE A 531 -5.77 12.13 -11.91
C PHE A 531 -4.54 12.83 -12.50
N GLY A 532 -3.90 12.26 -13.52
CA GLY A 532 -2.63 12.79 -14.05
C GLY A 532 -2.70 14.24 -14.57
N ASN A 533 -3.85 14.68 -15.08
CA ASN A 533 -4.12 16.09 -15.43
C ASN A 533 -4.23 17.00 -14.20
N ASP A 534 -4.74 16.47 -13.08
CA ASP A 534 -4.83 17.17 -11.81
C ASP A 534 -3.50 17.12 -11.05
N ALA A 535 -2.65 16.13 -11.35
CA ALA A 535 -1.29 15.97 -10.81
C ALA A 535 -0.31 17.03 -11.31
N GLN A 536 -0.52 17.57 -12.52
CA GLN A 536 0.11 18.83 -12.95
C GLN A 536 -0.20 20.00 -11.97
N GLY A 537 -1.23 19.84 -11.13
CA GLY A 537 -1.57 20.64 -9.95
C GLY A 537 -1.53 19.85 -8.62
N GLN A 538 -0.54 18.97 -8.44
CA GLN A 538 -0.11 18.17 -7.25
C GLN A 538 -0.54 16.68 -7.19
N ASP A 539 0.42 15.83 -6.79
CA ASP A 539 0.57 14.40 -7.11
C ASP A 539 -0.32 13.36 -6.38
N SER A 540 -0.15 12.10 -6.78
CA SER A 540 -1.17 11.04 -6.74
C SER A 540 -0.91 9.83 -5.83
N SER A 541 -2.02 9.25 -5.35
CA SER A 541 -2.20 8.05 -4.53
C SER A 541 -1.34 7.80 -3.29
N PHE A 542 -2.03 7.84 -2.15
CA PHE A 542 -1.95 9.03 -1.33
C PHE A 542 -2.74 8.75 -0.06
N SER A 543 -2.04 8.67 1.06
CA SER A 543 -2.53 9.37 2.22
C SER A 543 -1.82 10.69 2.26
N TRP A 544 -2.56 11.81 2.36
CA TRP A 544 -1.91 13.12 2.40
C TRP A 544 -1.00 13.27 3.63
N ASN A 545 -1.30 12.51 4.70
CA ASN A 545 -0.49 12.44 5.90
C ASN A 545 0.81 11.62 5.68
N ASP A 546 0.80 10.53 4.90
CA ASP A 546 2.03 9.77 4.61
C ASP A 546 2.91 10.52 3.60
N LEU A 547 2.36 11.27 2.62
CA LEU A 547 3.22 12.16 1.82
C LEU A 547 3.90 13.19 2.71
N GLU A 548 3.16 13.92 3.56
CA GLU A 548 3.76 14.89 4.48
C GLU A 548 4.86 14.24 5.33
N ALA A 549 4.55 13.09 5.95
CA ALA A 549 5.49 12.36 6.78
C ALA A 549 6.75 11.97 6.01
N ARG A 550 6.64 11.37 4.82
CA ARG A 550 7.77 10.90 4.01
C ARG A 550 8.59 12.04 3.41
N ASN A 551 7.93 13.10 2.94
CA ASN A 551 8.63 14.30 2.49
C ASN A 551 9.42 14.92 3.65
N ASN A 552 8.78 15.11 4.80
CA ASN A 552 9.40 15.80 5.91
C ASN A 552 10.50 14.93 6.58
N SER A 553 10.33 13.60 6.67
CA SER A 553 11.31 12.70 7.31
C SER A 553 12.43 12.21 6.38
N GLU A 554 12.11 11.66 5.21
CA GLU A 554 13.10 11.00 4.34
C GLU A 554 13.72 11.98 3.34
N LEU A 555 12.92 12.90 2.78
CA LEU A 555 13.42 13.86 1.80
C LEU A 555 14.05 15.07 2.48
N LEU A 556 13.31 15.81 3.30
CA LEU A 556 13.81 17.03 3.96
C LEU A 556 14.83 16.71 5.06
N ASN A 557 14.46 15.93 6.08
CA ASN A 557 15.30 15.73 7.27
C ASN A 557 16.46 14.73 7.08
N ASN A 558 16.45 13.92 6.02
CA ASN A 558 17.51 12.97 5.71
C ASN A 558 18.29 13.39 4.46
N LEU A 559 17.77 13.16 3.24
CA LEU A 559 18.50 13.40 1.99
C LEU A 559 18.89 14.89 1.79
N GLY A 560 17.90 15.78 1.89
CA GLY A 560 18.06 17.22 1.77
C GLY A 560 18.91 17.80 2.89
N ASN A 561 18.75 17.34 4.13
CA ASN A 561 19.58 17.77 5.26
C ASN A 561 21.06 17.43 5.04
N PHE A 562 21.38 16.21 4.57
CA PHE A 562 22.76 15.81 4.29
C PHE A 562 23.40 16.72 3.23
N ILE A 563 22.75 16.83 2.06
CA ILE A 563 23.28 17.60 0.92
C ILE A 563 23.38 19.09 1.27
N ASN A 564 22.33 19.68 1.86
CA ASN A 564 22.30 21.09 2.20
C ASN A 564 23.33 21.44 3.28
N ARG A 565 23.53 20.58 4.31
CA ARG A 565 24.59 20.80 5.31
C ARG A 565 25.97 20.82 4.67
N ALA A 566 26.31 19.85 3.81
CA ALA A 566 27.61 19.81 3.11
C ALA A 566 27.84 21.11 2.32
N LEU A 567 26.89 21.48 1.46
CA LEU A 567 26.99 22.65 0.58
C LEU A 567 27.06 23.97 1.37
N VAL A 568 26.23 24.15 2.41
CA VAL A 568 26.23 25.37 3.24
C VAL A 568 27.48 25.47 4.12
N PHE A 569 28.04 24.36 4.61
CA PHE A 569 29.32 24.41 5.31
C PHE A 569 30.48 24.72 4.36
N CYS A 570 30.46 24.20 3.13
CA CYS A 570 31.42 24.53 2.07
C CYS A 570 31.34 26.02 1.68
N GLU A 571 30.14 26.54 1.44
CA GLU A 571 29.92 27.97 1.16
C GLU A 571 30.48 28.86 2.27
N LYS A 572 30.05 28.64 3.52
CA LYS A 572 30.32 29.56 4.64
C LYS A 572 31.76 29.53 5.15
N ASN A 573 32.45 28.39 5.07
CA ASN A 573 33.77 28.21 5.70
C ASN A 573 34.91 28.06 4.69
N PHE A 574 34.60 27.70 3.44
CA PHE A 574 35.59 27.47 2.37
C PHE A 574 35.28 28.31 1.12
N GLY A 575 34.42 29.32 1.21
CA GLY A 575 34.15 30.28 0.12
C GLY A 575 33.48 29.63 -1.10
N ALA A 576 32.70 28.58 -0.86
CA ALA A 576 32.11 27.72 -1.90
C ALA A 576 33.15 26.99 -2.78
N ILE A 577 34.36 26.76 -2.27
CA ILE A 577 35.40 25.97 -2.91
C ILE A 577 35.55 24.65 -2.14
N ILE A 578 35.54 23.52 -2.84
CA ILE A 578 35.76 22.20 -2.22
C ILE A 578 37.15 22.18 -1.58
N PRO A 579 37.27 21.94 -0.26
CA PRO A 579 38.55 21.98 0.45
C PRO A 579 39.48 20.85 0.03
N GLN A 580 40.76 20.96 0.41
CA GLN A 580 41.66 19.81 0.36
C GLN A 580 41.21 18.75 1.37
N MET A 581 41.33 17.48 0.98
CA MET A 581 40.86 16.34 1.75
C MET A 581 42.02 15.41 2.04
N VAL A 582 42.24 15.14 3.33
CA VAL A 582 43.16 14.11 3.82
C VAL A 582 42.31 13.02 4.46
N LEU A 583 42.22 11.89 3.75
CA LEU A 583 41.37 10.76 4.15
C LEU A 583 42.01 9.95 5.29
N GLN A 584 41.19 9.63 6.28
CA GLN A 584 41.49 8.77 7.42
C GLN A 584 40.68 7.47 7.31
N GLU A 585 40.95 6.51 8.18
CA GLU A 585 40.28 5.20 8.15
C GLU A 585 38.76 5.29 8.26
N GLU A 586 38.25 6.19 9.11
CA GLU A 586 36.81 6.47 9.25
C GLU A 586 36.14 6.98 7.97
N ASP A 587 36.87 7.67 7.09
CA ASP A 587 36.34 8.09 5.77
C ASP A 587 36.18 6.89 4.83
N PHE A 588 37.14 5.97 4.84
CA PHE A 588 37.07 4.75 4.04
C PHE A 588 35.96 3.80 4.52
N VAL A 589 35.59 3.83 5.81
CA VAL A 589 34.40 3.13 6.32
C VAL A 589 33.12 3.71 5.71
N LEU A 590 32.95 5.04 5.66
CA LEU A 590 31.79 5.68 5.00
C LEU A 590 31.72 5.36 3.51
N LEU A 591 32.86 5.41 2.82
CA LEU A 591 32.96 5.09 1.39
C LEU A 591 32.60 3.62 1.12
N ALA A 592 33.03 2.70 1.99
CA ALA A 592 32.68 1.28 1.92
C ALA A 592 31.19 1.03 2.19
N GLN A 593 30.60 1.65 3.23
CA GLN A 593 29.15 1.64 3.49
C GLN A 593 28.36 2.07 2.25
N THR A 594 28.73 3.22 1.67
CA THR A 594 28.04 3.76 0.51
C THR A 594 28.21 2.91 -0.75
N ASN A 595 29.37 2.27 -0.94
CA ASN A 595 29.61 1.33 -2.02
C ASN A 595 28.76 0.05 -1.86
N ARG A 596 28.59 -0.45 -0.64
CA ARG A 596 27.69 -1.58 -0.31
C ARG A 596 26.23 -1.22 -0.64
N GLU A 597 25.74 -0.08 -0.15
CA GLU A 597 24.39 0.41 -0.45
C GLU A 597 24.17 0.65 -1.96
N PHE A 598 25.17 1.17 -2.68
CA PHE A 598 25.08 1.37 -4.12
C PHE A 598 25.02 0.05 -4.91
N ARG A 599 25.76 -0.99 -4.48
CA ARG A 599 25.68 -2.34 -5.08
C ARG A 599 24.28 -2.94 -4.89
N GLU A 600 23.71 -2.84 -3.70
CA GLU A 600 22.35 -3.34 -3.42
C GLU A 600 21.27 -2.54 -4.15
N TYR A 601 21.44 -1.21 -4.31
CA TYR A 601 20.60 -0.40 -5.19
C TYR A 601 20.60 -0.94 -6.63
N VAL A 602 21.78 -1.19 -7.22
CA VAL A 602 21.89 -1.74 -8.57
C VAL A 602 21.22 -3.11 -8.67
N ALA A 603 21.52 -4.03 -7.74
CA ALA A 603 20.93 -5.37 -7.70
C ALA A 603 19.40 -5.35 -7.54
N CYS A 604 18.84 -4.35 -6.85
CA CYS A 604 17.40 -4.12 -6.79
C CYS A 604 16.85 -3.60 -8.12
N MET A 605 17.50 -2.64 -8.76
CA MET A 605 17.02 -2.02 -10.01
C MET A 605 17.13 -2.93 -11.23
N GLU A 606 18.13 -3.79 -11.30
CA GLU A 606 18.23 -4.89 -12.29
C GLU A 606 17.03 -5.83 -12.19
N LYS A 607 16.60 -6.14 -10.97
CA LYS A 607 15.41 -6.98 -10.67
C LYS A 607 14.11 -6.18 -10.61
N ALA A 608 14.14 -4.92 -11.07
CA ALA A 608 13.02 -3.96 -11.07
C ALA A 608 12.32 -3.77 -9.70
N LYS A 609 13.02 -4.01 -8.59
CA LYS A 609 12.56 -3.79 -7.21
C LYS A 609 12.69 -2.32 -6.78
N MET A 610 12.04 -1.41 -7.49
CA MET A 610 12.21 0.05 -7.32
C MET A 610 11.96 0.52 -5.87
N ARG A 611 10.98 -0.07 -5.17
CA ARG A 611 10.63 0.24 -3.78
C ARG A 611 11.72 -0.18 -2.77
N ASP A 612 12.51 -1.20 -3.08
CA ASP A 612 13.63 -1.61 -2.24
C ASP A 612 14.88 -0.80 -2.60
N GLY A 613 15.14 -0.58 -3.90
CA GLY A 613 16.24 0.25 -4.40
C GLY A 613 16.27 1.65 -3.76
N ILE A 614 15.14 2.36 -3.68
CA ILE A 614 15.11 3.71 -3.09
C ILE A 614 15.51 3.74 -1.61
N LYS A 615 15.35 2.64 -0.85
CA LYS A 615 15.76 2.55 0.56
C LYS A 615 17.28 2.65 0.71
N HIS A 616 18.02 2.11 -0.25
CA HIS A 616 19.49 2.17 -0.29
C HIS A 616 19.98 3.59 -0.61
N ILE A 617 19.33 4.31 -1.52
CA ILE A 617 19.61 5.74 -1.74
C ILE A 617 19.41 6.54 -0.44
N LEU A 618 18.31 6.29 0.27
CA LEU A 618 18.02 6.93 1.56
C LEU A 618 18.94 6.43 2.71
N ALA A 619 19.58 5.27 2.56
CA ALA A 619 20.58 4.78 3.50
C ALA A 619 21.91 5.52 3.34
N ILE A 620 22.36 5.76 2.10
CA ILE A 620 23.56 6.54 1.81
C ILE A 620 23.50 7.92 2.49
N SER A 621 22.36 8.62 2.39
CA SER A 621 22.20 9.90 3.10
C SER A 621 22.08 9.76 4.62
N ARG A 622 21.61 8.62 5.16
CA ARG A 622 21.67 8.35 6.61
C ARG A 622 23.12 8.17 7.08
N HIS A 623 23.92 7.38 6.37
CA HIS A 623 25.35 7.21 6.68
C HIS A 623 26.10 8.55 6.62
N GLY A 624 25.86 9.36 5.59
CA GLY A 624 26.42 10.71 5.47
C GLY A 624 25.99 11.66 6.60
N ASN A 625 24.71 11.66 6.99
CA ASN A 625 24.22 12.42 8.15
C ASN A 625 24.87 11.96 9.46
N GLN A 626 24.99 10.64 9.68
CA GLN A 626 25.60 10.05 10.87
C GLN A 626 27.09 10.40 10.94
N PHE A 627 27.82 10.29 9.84
CA PHE A 627 29.22 10.68 9.74
C PHE A 627 29.45 12.14 10.11
N MET A 628 28.70 13.08 9.52
CA MET A 628 28.75 14.49 9.95
C MET A 628 28.41 14.66 11.44
N GLN A 629 27.51 13.84 11.98
CA GLN A 629 27.05 13.96 13.36
C GLN A 629 28.08 13.44 14.38
N VAL A 630 28.84 12.40 14.02
CA VAL A 630 29.92 11.84 14.84
C VAL A 630 31.16 12.74 14.78
N THR A 631 31.61 13.13 13.59
CA THR A 631 32.86 13.90 13.42
C THR A 631 32.70 15.40 13.71
N GLN A 632 31.46 15.92 13.80
CA GLN A 632 31.13 17.28 14.25
C GLN A 632 31.97 18.41 13.61
N PRO A 633 31.97 18.56 12.27
CA PRO A 633 32.84 19.52 11.59
C PRO A 633 32.61 20.98 12.03
N TRP A 634 31.42 21.36 12.50
CA TRP A 634 31.14 22.69 13.06
C TRP A 634 31.78 22.98 14.43
N VAL A 635 32.26 21.94 15.12
CA VAL A 635 33.12 22.08 16.31
C VAL A 635 34.58 22.14 15.87
N LEU A 636 35.00 21.21 15.01
CA LEU A 636 36.36 21.12 14.49
C LEU A 636 36.84 22.40 13.77
N LEU A 637 35.94 23.08 13.03
CA LEU A 637 36.20 24.37 12.38
C LEU A 637 36.62 25.49 13.35
N LYS A 638 36.33 25.37 14.65
CA LYS A 638 36.69 26.33 15.70
C LYS A 638 38.00 25.96 16.42
N GLY A 639 38.63 24.85 16.03
CA GLY A 639 39.78 24.26 16.69
C GLY A 639 41.13 24.67 16.10
N THR A 640 42.12 23.80 16.27
CA THR A 640 43.45 23.92 15.64
C THR A 640 43.38 23.78 14.12
N ASP A 641 44.47 24.07 13.42
CA ASP A 641 44.50 23.97 11.96
C ASP A 641 44.39 22.51 11.48
N ASP A 642 44.88 21.52 12.25
CA ASP A 642 44.63 20.09 12.00
C ASP A 642 43.13 19.74 12.12
N GLN A 643 42.45 20.32 13.12
CA GLN A 643 41.00 20.13 13.29
C GLN A 643 40.22 20.78 12.14
N LYS A 644 40.61 21.97 11.68
CA LYS A 644 40.04 22.60 10.48
C LYS A 644 40.30 21.77 9.21
N ALA A 645 41.48 21.17 9.08
CA ALA A 645 41.81 20.27 7.97
C ALA A 645 40.93 19.01 7.99
N ARG A 646 40.72 18.39 9.16
CA ARG A 646 39.77 17.27 9.33
C ARG A 646 38.35 17.70 8.97
N ALA A 647 37.90 18.87 9.41
CA ALA A 647 36.59 19.41 9.03
C ALA A 647 36.48 19.65 7.51
N GLY A 648 37.58 20.08 6.87
CA GLY A 648 37.72 20.16 5.42
C GLY A 648 37.45 18.82 4.74
N THR A 649 38.13 17.75 5.15
CA THR A 649 37.84 16.39 4.65
C THR A 649 36.36 16.04 4.78
N VAL A 650 35.79 16.18 5.99
CA VAL A 650 34.39 15.80 6.30
C VAL A 650 33.36 16.58 5.48
N ILE A 651 33.63 17.86 5.17
CA ILE A 651 32.72 18.75 4.41
C ILE A 651 32.90 18.57 2.90
N GLY A 652 34.13 18.29 2.43
CA GLY A 652 34.43 18.07 1.02
C GLY A 652 34.07 16.68 0.50
N LEU A 653 34.00 15.67 1.39
CA LEU A 653 33.78 14.28 1.04
C LEU A 653 32.34 14.00 0.59
N ASP A 654 32.16 13.94 -0.73
CA ASP A 654 31.07 13.22 -1.38
C ASP A 654 31.24 11.72 -1.05
N PRO A 655 30.24 11.02 -0.50
CA PRO A 655 30.38 9.66 0.01
C PRO A 655 30.55 8.58 -1.09
N ARG A 656 31.04 8.95 -2.28
CA ARG A 656 31.23 8.07 -3.43
C ARG A 656 32.71 7.74 -3.61
N VAL A 657 33.01 6.45 -3.75
CA VAL A 657 34.36 5.94 -4.10
C VAL A 657 34.90 6.58 -5.40
N LYS A 658 34.02 6.93 -6.34
CA LYS A 658 34.33 7.75 -7.51
C LYS A 658 33.78 9.16 -7.31
N MET A 659 34.59 10.06 -6.76
CA MET A 659 34.20 11.44 -6.49
C MET A 659 34.18 12.28 -7.77
N TRP A 660 33.10 13.05 -7.97
CA TRP A 660 33.00 13.99 -9.10
C TRP A 660 33.49 15.40 -8.78
N LEU A 661 33.46 15.80 -7.51
CA LEU A 661 33.86 17.13 -7.05
C LEU A 661 35.31 17.09 -6.52
N LYS A 662 36.24 17.63 -7.30
CA LYS A 662 37.67 17.69 -6.96
C LYS A 662 37.95 18.88 -6.00
N PRO A 663 38.95 18.78 -5.10
CA PRO A 663 39.46 19.95 -4.37
C PRO A 663 39.76 21.13 -5.31
N GLY A 664 39.40 22.35 -4.88
CA GLY A 664 39.48 23.54 -5.72
C GLY A 664 38.31 23.77 -6.67
N HIS A 665 37.39 22.80 -6.83
CA HIS A 665 36.15 23.03 -7.57
C HIS A 665 35.25 24.05 -6.84
N LYS A 666 34.67 25.01 -7.56
CA LYS A 666 33.76 26.01 -7.00
C LYS A 666 32.31 25.59 -7.20
N ILE A 667 31.59 25.32 -6.11
CA ILE A 667 30.16 24.98 -6.14
C ILE A 667 29.29 26.20 -6.43
N GLY A 668 28.08 25.95 -6.94
CA GLY A 668 27.03 26.96 -7.02
C GLY A 668 26.51 27.37 -5.64
N LYS A 669 25.65 28.39 -5.60
CA LYS A 669 24.96 28.81 -4.38
C LYS A 669 24.10 27.65 -3.83
N PRO A 670 24.23 27.26 -2.55
CA PRO A 670 23.39 26.22 -1.95
C PRO A 670 21.92 26.67 -1.86
N GLU A 671 21.00 25.80 -2.29
CA GLU A 671 19.55 26.01 -2.14
C GLU A 671 18.88 24.72 -1.62
N PRO A 672 17.80 24.80 -0.82
CA PRO A 672 17.13 23.62 -0.29
C PRO A 672 16.48 22.78 -1.40
N LEU A 673 16.85 21.49 -1.48
CA LEU A 673 16.28 20.55 -2.45
C LEU A 673 14.79 20.24 -2.20
N PHE A 674 14.35 20.32 -0.95
CA PHE A 674 12.99 19.99 -0.52
C PHE A 674 12.48 21.08 0.41
N VAL A 675 11.17 21.30 0.37
CA VAL A 675 10.46 22.23 1.26
C VAL A 675 9.57 21.40 2.19
N LYS A 676 9.43 21.86 3.44
CA LYS A 676 8.51 21.24 4.40
C LYS A 676 7.07 21.35 3.89
N ILE A 677 6.36 20.23 3.89
CA ILE A 677 4.91 20.23 3.69
C ILE A 677 4.27 20.53 5.04
N GLU A 678 3.39 21.55 5.08
CA GLU A 678 2.68 21.97 6.28
C GLU A 678 1.27 21.35 6.34
N GLN A 679 0.83 21.00 7.55
CA GLN A 679 -0.48 20.36 7.78
C GLN A 679 -1.67 21.16 7.20
N GLY A 680 -1.63 22.50 7.25
CA GLY A 680 -2.66 23.34 6.64
C GLY A 680 -2.74 23.19 5.12
N ARG A 681 -1.59 22.98 4.45
CA ARG A 681 -1.57 22.69 3.01
C ARG A 681 -2.14 21.31 2.71
N ILE A 682 -1.92 20.33 3.59
CA ILE A 682 -2.58 19.02 3.49
C ILE A 682 -4.11 19.14 3.58
N GLU A 683 -4.63 19.96 4.49
CA GLU A 683 -6.07 20.17 4.66
C GLU A 683 -6.73 20.85 3.45
N GLU A 684 -6.08 21.86 2.86
CA GLU A 684 -6.50 22.48 1.60
C GLU A 684 -6.67 21.44 0.48
N LEU A 685 -5.73 20.52 0.36
CA LEU A 685 -5.66 19.56 -0.74
C LEU A 685 -6.58 18.36 -0.54
N LYS A 686 -6.72 17.87 0.70
CA LYS A 686 -7.80 16.94 1.06
C LYS A 686 -9.17 17.50 0.69
N LYS A 687 -9.43 18.78 1.02
CA LYS A 687 -10.69 19.45 0.67
C LYS A 687 -10.87 19.60 -0.84
N LYS A 688 -9.80 19.94 -1.58
CA LYS A 688 -9.82 20.08 -3.05
C LYS A 688 -10.14 18.76 -3.76
N TYR A 689 -9.62 17.63 -3.26
CA TYR A 689 -9.67 16.32 -3.91
C TYR A 689 -10.55 15.27 -3.19
N ALA A 690 -11.48 15.72 -2.34
CA ALA A 690 -12.47 14.86 -1.65
C ALA A 690 -13.63 14.37 -2.56
N GLY A 691 -13.75 14.94 -3.76
CA GLY A 691 -14.87 14.69 -4.68
C GLY A 691 -16.11 15.52 -4.40
N GLN A 692 -17.04 15.52 -5.36
CA GLN A 692 -18.35 16.15 -5.20
C GLN A 692 -19.32 15.13 -4.60
N GLN A 693 -19.83 15.39 -3.40
CA GLN A 693 -20.93 14.61 -2.84
C GLN A 693 -22.20 14.83 -3.67
N GLN A 694 -22.47 13.94 -4.62
CA GLN A 694 -23.84 13.75 -5.08
C GLN A 694 -24.62 13.13 -3.93
N VAL A 695 -25.58 13.88 -3.38
CA VAL A 695 -26.56 13.37 -2.42
C VAL A 695 -27.38 12.31 -3.14
N ALA A 696 -27.10 11.04 -2.88
CA ALA A 696 -27.91 9.94 -3.39
C ALA A 696 -29.33 10.06 -2.81
N SER A 697 -30.33 10.14 -3.68
CA SER A 697 -31.74 10.22 -3.32
C SER A 697 -32.25 8.87 -2.80
N GLY A 698 -31.85 8.52 -1.57
CA GLY A 698 -32.42 7.44 -0.77
C GLY A 698 -33.60 7.96 0.06
N GLN A 699 -34.68 7.18 0.12
CA GLN A 699 -35.97 7.57 0.71
C GLN A 699 -35.85 7.96 2.20
N ALA A 700 -36.46 9.09 2.57
CA ALA A 700 -36.58 9.52 3.96
C ALA A 700 -37.86 8.92 4.60
N PRO A 701 -37.79 8.41 5.86
CA PRO A 701 -38.97 8.11 6.66
C PRO A 701 -39.79 9.38 6.96
N PRO A 702 -41.08 9.27 7.30
CA PRO A 702 -41.97 10.43 7.41
C PRO A 702 -41.57 11.36 8.56
N LYS A 703 -41.52 12.66 8.28
CA LYS A 703 -41.36 13.71 9.29
C LYS A 703 -42.64 13.84 10.11
N VAL A 704 -42.56 13.57 11.41
CA VAL A 704 -43.48 14.18 12.38
C VAL A 704 -43.03 15.62 12.59
N SER A 705 -43.91 16.58 12.31
CA SER A 705 -43.63 18.00 12.46
C SER A 705 -44.19 18.55 13.76
N GLU A 706 -43.32 18.84 14.72
CA GLU A 706 -43.60 19.83 15.76
C GLU A 706 -42.62 20.99 15.62
N ALA A 707 -43.16 22.17 15.33
CA ALA A 707 -42.37 23.38 15.14
C ALA A 707 -42.32 24.17 16.46
N LEU A 708 -41.10 24.44 16.95
CA LEU A 708 -40.85 25.45 17.97
C LEU A 708 -40.36 26.75 17.30
N PRO A 709 -40.70 27.95 17.82
CA PRO A 709 -40.49 29.20 17.09
C PRO A 709 -39.01 29.58 17.03
N LYS A 710 -38.56 30.07 15.86
CA LYS A 710 -37.26 30.73 15.73
C LYS A 710 -37.31 32.10 16.40
N LEU A 711 -36.68 32.25 17.56
CA LEU A 711 -36.41 33.57 18.15
C LEU A 711 -35.44 34.36 17.25
N SER A 712 -35.53 35.69 17.26
CA SER A 712 -34.58 36.53 16.54
C SER A 712 -33.24 36.61 17.27
N LEU A 713 -32.18 37.00 16.55
CA LEU A 713 -30.83 37.10 17.09
C LEU A 713 -30.76 38.06 18.29
N LYS A 714 -31.54 39.15 18.24
CA LYS A 714 -31.67 40.14 19.32
C LYS A 714 -32.36 39.59 20.56
N ASP A 715 -33.42 38.79 20.39
CA ASP A 715 -34.12 38.15 21.51
C ASP A 715 -33.21 37.14 22.23
N LEU A 716 -32.36 36.44 21.46
CA LEU A 716 -31.39 35.49 21.99
C LEU A 716 -30.32 36.18 22.85
N GLU A 717 -29.81 37.33 22.40
CA GLU A 717 -28.85 38.14 23.16
C GLU A 717 -29.47 38.67 24.47
N GLU A 718 -30.68 39.22 24.42
CA GLU A 718 -31.41 39.67 25.63
C GLU A 718 -31.70 38.51 26.60
N ALA A 719 -32.05 37.31 26.09
CA ALA A 719 -32.26 36.12 26.90
C ALA A 719 -30.96 35.65 27.59
N ILE A 720 -29.82 35.71 26.90
CA ILE A 720 -28.50 35.38 27.46
C ILE A 720 -28.12 36.35 28.59
N VAL A 721 -28.42 37.65 28.44
CA VAL A 721 -28.16 38.64 29.50
C VAL A 721 -29.04 38.36 30.73
N LYS A 722 -30.36 38.25 30.56
CA LYS A 722 -31.31 37.98 31.66
C LYS A 722 -30.99 36.67 32.39
N GLN A 723 -30.70 35.59 31.65
CA GLN A 723 -30.33 34.30 32.24
C GLN A 723 -28.96 34.36 32.93
N GLY A 724 -28.02 35.17 32.42
CA GLY A 724 -26.73 35.42 33.04
C GLY A 724 -26.81 36.13 34.39
N GLU A 725 -27.71 37.11 34.52
CA GLU A 725 -27.97 37.81 35.78
C GLU A 725 -28.67 36.92 36.80
N LYS A 726 -29.70 36.17 36.37
CA LYS A 726 -30.38 35.17 37.20
C LYS A 726 -29.42 34.13 37.78
N VAL A 727 -28.50 33.61 36.96
CA VAL A 727 -27.42 32.70 37.39
C VAL A 727 -26.46 33.35 38.40
N ARG A 728 -26.14 34.65 38.26
CA ARG A 728 -25.30 35.37 39.25
C ARG A 728 -26.01 35.54 40.58
N GLN A 729 -27.29 35.91 40.57
CA GLN A 729 -28.08 36.06 41.80
C GLN A 729 -28.23 34.72 42.52
N LEU A 730 -28.65 33.66 41.83
CA LEU A 730 -28.80 32.33 42.43
C LEU A 730 -27.47 31.74 42.94
N LYS A 731 -26.33 32.07 42.32
CA LYS A 731 -25.00 31.69 42.85
C LYS A 731 -24.59 32.43 44.13
N ALA A 732 -25.23 33.56 44.45
CA ALA A 732 -24.97 34.32 45.66
C ALA A 732 -25.89 33.93 46.83
N THR A 733 -27.08 33.37 46.54
CA THR A 733 -28.14 33.13 47.55
C THR A 733 -28.64 31.70 47.67
N ALA A 734 -28.32 30.80 46.74
CA ALA A 734 -28.87 29.44 46.70
C ALA A 734 -27.79 28.35 46.56
N GLU A 735 -28.13 27.13 46.97
CA GLU A 735 -27.26 25.97 46.89
C GLU A 735 -27.01 25.49 45.44
N LYS A 736 -25.92 24.74 45.26
CA LYS A 736 -25.42 24.32 43.94
C LYS A 736 -26.47 23.58 43.10
N ALA A 737 -27.27 22.71 43.72
CA ALA A 737 -28.32 21.96 43.02
C ALA A 737 -29.37 22.87 42.34
N ILE A 738 -29.59 24.08 42.88
CA ILE A 738 -30.62 25.01 42.40
C ILE A 738 -30.10 25.88 41.25
N TRP A 739 -28.83 26.34 41.31
CA TRP A 739 -28.28 27.20 40.26
C TRP A 739 -27.60 26.44 39.11
N GLN A 740 -27.16 25.18 39.31
CA GLN A 740 -26.43 24.41 38.29
C GLN A 740 -27.27 24.22 37.00
N PRO A 741 -28.57 23.87 37.03
CA PRO A 741 -29.39 23.73 35.81
C PRO A 741 -29.58 25.05 35.05
N GLU A 742 -29.61 26.17 35.76
CA GLU A 742 -29.76 27.50 35.16
C GLU A 742 -28.47 27.95 34.44
N VAL A 743 -27.30 27.45 34.85
CA VAL A 743 -26.02 27.62 34.12
C VAL A 743 -26.03 26.83 32.81
N GLU A 744 -26.58 25.62 32.79
CA GLU A 744 -26.67 24.81 31.58
C GLU A 744 -27.61 25.46 30.54
N LYS A 745 -28.75 26.01 30.98
CA LYS A 745 -29.62 26.83 30.11
C LYS A 745 -28.86 28.01 29.49
N LEU A 746 -28.04 28.71 30.27
CA LEU A 746 -27.21 29.83 29.79
C LEU A 746 -26.16 29.38 28.75
N LEU A 747 -25.55 28.19 28.94
CA LEU A 747 -24.60 27.62 27.99
C LEU A 747 -25.29 27.21 26.68
N THR A 748 -26.47 26.61 26.74
CA THR A 748 -27.27 26.24 25.57
C THR A 748 -27.65 27.45 24.73
N LEU A 749 -28.13 28.54 25.36
CA LEU A 749 -28.45 29.79 24.66
C LEU A 749 -27.21 30.39 23.97
N LYS A 750 -26.05 30.40 24.65
CA LYS A 750 -24.78 30.87 24.06
C LYS A 750 -24.30 29.99 22.91
N LYS A 751 -24.54 28.68 22.97
CA LYS A 751 -24.22 27.76 21.87
C LYS A 751 -25.10 28.04 20.65
N GLN A 752 -26.40 28.28 20.85
CA GLN A 752 -27.32 28.66 19.78
C GLN A 752 -26.93 30.00 19.13
N LEU A 753 -26.46 31.00 19.91
CA LEU A 753 -25.94 32.25 19.36
C LEU A 753 -24.66 32.02 18.52
N ALA A 754 -23.74 31.17 18.99
CA ALA A 754 -22.53 30.80 18.27
C ALA A 754 -22.80 30.05 16.95
N GLU A 755 -23.77 29.14 16.94
CA GLU A 755 -24.22 28.43 15.75
C GLU A 755 -24.89 29.37 14.72
N LEU A 756 -25.54 30.45 15.17
CA LEU A 756 -26.13 31.49 14.30
C LEU A 756 -25.14 32.54 13.80
N THR A 757 -24.06 32.83 14.55
CA THR A 757 -23.10 33.91 14.24
C THR A 757 -21.75 33.41 13.70
N GLY A 758 -21.49 32.10 13.76
CA GLY A 758 -20.25 31.48 13.30
C GLY A 758 -19.02 31.74 14.20
N GLN A 759 -19.19 32.33 15.38
CA GLN A 759 -18.08 32.59 16.30
C GLN A 759 -17.95 31.49 17.38
N PRO A 760 -16.73 30.98 17.67
CA PRO A 760 -16.54 29.93 18.67
C PRO A 760 -16.72 30.44 20.11
N VAL A 761 -17.42 29.66 20.94
CA VAL A 761 -17.63 29.99 22.37
C VAL A 761 -16.31 29.80 23.14
N ALA A 762 -15.79 30.88 23.73
CA ALA A 762 -14.56 30.83 24.52
C ALA A 762 -14.73 30.00 25.82
N PRO A 763 -13.77 29.12 26.17
CA PRO A 763 -13.84 28.31 27.39
C PRO A 763 -13.64 29.16 28.66
N ALA A 764 -14.31 28.75 29.74
CA ALA A 764 -14.26 29.45 31.02
C ALA A 764 -12.87 29.32 31.67
N LYS A 765 -12.25 30.46 32.05
CA LYS A 765 -10.97 30.49 32.76
C LYS A 765 -11.17 30.18 34.25
N ASP A 766 -10.69 29.03 34.70
CA ASP A 766 -10.59 28.72 36.14
C ASP A 766 -9.56 29.62 36.84
N LYS A 767 -10.03 30.40 37.82
CA LYS A 767 -9.17 31.16 38.72
C LYS A 767 -8.71 30.27 39.88
N LYS A 768 -7.47 29.78 39.82
CA LYS A 768 -6.76 29.23 41.00
C LYS A 768 -6.82 30.26 42.14
N LYS A 769 -7.39 29.86 43.29
CA LYS A 769 -7.31 30.65 44.53
C LYS A 769 -5.90 30.56 45.11
N LYS A 770 -5.35 31.71 45.50
CA LYS A 770 -4.32 31.78 46.53
C LYS A 770 -4.98 31.59 47.90
N LYS A 771 -4.55 30.60 48.66
CA LYS A 771 -4.00 30.75 50.01
C LYS A 771 -3.26 29.47 50.36
#